data_AF-A0A8C5A5P8-F1
#
_entry.id   AF-A0A8C5A5P8-F1
#
_cell.length_a   1.000
_cell.length_b   1.000
_cell.length_c   1.000
_cell.angle_alpha   90.00
_cell.angle_beta   90.00
_cell.angle_gamma   90.00
#
_symmetry.space_group_name_H-M   'P 1'
#
loop_
_entity.id
_entity.type
_entity.pdbx_description
1 polymer ?
#
loop_
_entity_poly.entity_id
_entity_poly.type
_entity_poly.pdbx_seq_one_letter_code
_entity_poly.pdbx_strand_id
1 'polypeptide(L)'
;MLKQPSAGGDDGSGFTPLVVVELAPDAKEEAVVWLTRKISDSEQSGGAGLSVQQLWSGTAETEKDNPNVFLVGGSRQRLLSGAEDLGLFKEFNDGSMRAFTCANRDNFKDFKGDGDGFLSMAECQYIVKHELDSLRAKSETHIPGYEKAKLYPGKSIIRRMQSKGILVQVFPLHETEELKRLSFTWYKKVKLSLQPLDEIRHYYGEGLALYFGFLEYFTFALVPMALVGVPYYLFDWESYDKYVLFAGFNLVWCTVILEAWKRSSATMAYRWGTLSRKKAFEEPRPGFRGVLGLNPVTGREEPLYPNTKRLLRVYLVSVPFVVLCLYLSLYVMMVYFLMEGWALSLHDAEPTFWTTVLTFVPSVIYAVVIEVMNLIYRYAAEFLTGWENHRLESSYQNHLVLKVLVFNFFNCFASLFYIAFVMQDMVMLRQSLATLLITSQILNQVMEAFLPYWLQRRRNKKMMRRARKRASPPPAEMPLADQVRLEADMSTYLGTFDDYLELFLLFGYVSLFSCVYPLAAVLVVLNNVTEVYSDAFKMCHVFKRPFSEPAANIGVWQLAFEAMSVIAVVTNCALIGMSPQVKSYFPESETQLILWTAAIEHGLLALKLILTFVIPDVPKHIQTKLARLEFESLEALKKKKMLEAPVQ
;
A
#
# COMPACT_ATOMS: atom_id res chain seq x y z
N MET A 1 -40.67 -3.79 -1.04
CA MET A 1 -40.92 -4.31 -2.40
C MET A 1 -39.62 -4.24 -3.17
N LEU A 2 -38.98 -5.40 -3.33
CA LEU A 2 -37.65 -5.59 -3.91
C LEU A 2 -37.73 -5.46 -5.44
N LYS A 3 -37.06 -4.46 -6.01
CA LYS A 3 -36.86 -4.37 -7.45
C LYS A 3 -35.65 -5.26 -7.78
N GLN A 4 -35.88 -6.32 -8.55
CA GLN A 4 -34.82 -7.16 -9.13
C GLN A 4 -33.79 -6.27 -9.83
N PRO A 5 -32.48 -6.58 -9.75
CA PRO A 5 -31.50 -5.95 -10.62
C PRO A 5 -31.84 -6.38 -12.05
N SER A 6 -32.16 -5.41 -12.90
CA SER A 6 -32.30 -5.62 -14.32
C SER A 6 -31.00 -6.22 -14.85
N ALA A 7 -31.12 -7.38 -15.51
CA ALA A 7 -30.08 -7.88 -16.40
C ALA A 7 -29.58 -6.71 -17.25
N GLY A 8 -28.28 -6.42 -17.14
CA GLY A 8 -27.62 -5.43 -17.96
C GLY A 8 -27.91 -5.71 -19.43
N GLY A 9 -28.12 -4.63 -20.19
CA GLY A 9 -28.44 -4.69 -21.60
C GLY A 9 -27.52 -5.63 -22.36
N ASP A 10 -28.14 -6.41 -23.23
CA ASP A 10 -27.54 -7.31 -24.21
C ASP A 10 -26.73 -6.50 -25.23
N ASP A 11 -25.53 -6.06 -24.84
CA ASP A 11 -24.60 -5.27 -25.63
C ASP A 11 -23.69 -6.23 -26.43
N GLY A 12 -24.29 -7.07 -27.28
CA GLY A 12 -23.62 -7.85 -28.36
C GLY A 12 -22.37 -8.69 -28.01
N SER A 13 -22.07 -8.87 -26.73
CA SER A 13 -20.83 -9.45 -26.21
C SER A 13 -21.19 -10.63 -25.31
N GLY A 14 -20.67 -11.82 -25.65
CA GLY A 14 -21.02 -13.07 -24.95
C GLY A 14 -20.48 -13.19 -23.52
N PHE A 15 -19.93 -12.12 -22.92
CA PHE A 15 -19.32 -12.12 -21.59
C PHE A 15 -19.27 -10.70 -20.97
N THR A 16 -19.17 -10.62 -19.65
CA THR A 16 -19.03 -9.34 -18.93
C THR A 16 -17.59 -8.81 -18.99
N PRO A 17 -17.35 -7.56 -19.43
CA PRO A 17 -16.01 -6.99 -19.51
C PRO A 17 -15.48 -6.67 -18.11
N LEU A 18 -14.30 -7.19 -17.77
CA LEU A 18 -13.70 -7.05 -16.43
C LEU A 18 -12.45 -6.16 -16.44
N VAL A 19 -11.59 -6.38 -17.43
CA VAL A 19 -10.25 -5.78 -17.55
C VAL A 19 -10.08 -5.20 -18.95
N VAL A 20 -9.43 -4.04 -19.03
CA VAL A 20 -9.04 -3.40 -20.29
C VAL A 20 -7.57 -3.65 -20.55
N VAL A 21 -7.25 -4.04 -21.78
CA VAL A 21 -5.89 -4.18 -22.31
C VAL A 21 -5.72 -3.16 -23.43
N GLU A 22 -4.85 -2.17 -23.21
CA GLU A 22 -4.54 -1.15 -24.20
C GLU A 22 -3.14 -1.34 -24.78
N LEU A 23 -3.09 -1.59 -26.09
CA LEU A 23 -1.85 -1.64 -26.86
C LEU A 23 -1.54 -0.28 -27.49
N ALA A 24 -0.28 -0.10 -27.89
CA ALA A 24 0.14 1.11 -28.57
C ALA A 24 -0.64 1.32 -29.89
N PRO A 25 -0.94 2.56 -30.28
CA PRO A 25 -1.67 2.84 -31.54
C PRO A 25 -0.95 2.30 -32.79
N ASP A 26 0.38 2.25 -32.76
CA ASP A 26 1.26 1.74 -33.80
C ASP A 26 1.63 0.26 -33.61
N ALA A 27 0.90 -0.46 -32.73
CA ALA A 27 1.12 -1.88 -32.52
C ALA A 27 0.89 -2.67 -33.83
N LYS A 28 1.88 -3.49 -34.22
CA LYS A 28 1.78 -4.32 -35.42
C LYS A 28 0.64 -5.34 -35.29
N GLU A 29 -0.16 -5.46 -36.34
CA GLU A 29 -1.34 -6.34 -36.39
C GLU A 29 -1.02 -7.80 -36.03
N GLU A 30 0.13 -8.31 -36.49
CA GLU A 30 0.62 -9.66 -36.13
C GLU A 30 0.76 -9.85 -34.61
N ALA A 31 1.28 -8.84 -33.91
CA ALA A 31 1.46 -8.89 -32.45
C ALA A 31 0.11 -8.81 -31.72
N VAL A 32 -0.82 -8.01 -32.25
CA VAL A 32 -2.18 -7.85 -31.73
C VAL A 32 -2.93 -9.18 -31.84
N VAL A 33 -2.98 -9.77 -33.04
CA VAL A 33 -3.66 -11.05 -33.30
C VAL A 33 -3.02 -12.20 -32.50
N TRP A 34 -1.70 -12.21 -32.38
CA TRP A 34 -1.01 -13.21 -31.58
C TRP A 34 -1.34 -13.10 -30.08
N LEU A 35 -1.37 -11.88 -29.53
CA LEU A 35 -1.72 -11.68 -28.13
C LEU A 35 -3.18 -12.06 -27.86
N THR A 36 -4.12 -11.64 -28.72
CA THR A 36 -5.54 -11.98 -28.53
C THR A 36 -5.77 -13.49 -28.60
N ARG A 37 -5.09 -14.20 -29.50
CA ARG A 37 -5.09 -15.67 -29.51
C ARG A 37 -4.52 -16.25 -28.22
N LYS A 38 -3.37 -15.77 -27.74
CA LYS A 38 -2.81 -16.25 -26.47
C LYS A 38 -3.73 -16.06 -25.27
N ILE A 39 -4.51 -14.99 -25.25
CA ILE A 39 -5.48 -14.75 -24.18
C ILE A 39 -6.69 -15.71 -24.33
N SER A 40 -7.17 -15.94 -25.55
CA SER A 40 -8.36 -16.77 -25.82
C SER A 40 -8.12 -18.28 -25.86
N ASP A 41 -6.92 -18.70 -26.26
CA ASP A 41 -6.55 -20.11 -26.40
C ASP A 41 -6.61 -20.84 -25.05
N SER A 42 -6.90 -22.14 -25.08
CA SER A 42 -6.99 -22.98 -23.88
C SER A 42 -5.67 -23.07 -23.10
N GLU A 43 -5.74 -23.38 -21.81
CA GLU A 43 -4.56 -23.62 -20.97
C GLU A 43 -3.67 -24.77 -21.49
N GLN A 44 -4.28 -25.81 -22.08
CA GLN A 44 -3.57 -26.94 -22.67
C GLN A 44 -2.66 -26.50 -23.82
N SER A 45 -3.13 -25.57 -24.65
CA SER A 45 -2.33 -24.94 -25.72
C SER A 45 -1.38 -23.85 -25.20
N GLY A 46 -1.41 -23.54 -23.90
CA GLY A 46 -0.59 -22.49 -23.27
C GLY A 46 -1.15 -21.08 -23.42
N GLY A 47 -2.46 -20.95 -23.59
CA GLY A 47 -3.19 -19.69 -23.46
C GLY A 47 -3.87 -19.55 -22.08
N ALA A 48 -4.68 -18.50 -21.91
CA ALA A 48 -5.35 -18.20 -20.64
C ALA A 48 -6.83 -18.67 -20.58
N GLY A 49 -7.43 -19.06 -21.70
CA GLY A 49 -8.84 -19.47 -21.78
C GLY A 49 -9.84 -18.35 -21.44
N LEU A 50 -9.45 -17.10 -21.65
CA LEU A 50 -10.25 -15.91 -21.35
C LEU A 50 -11.01 -15.45 -22.60
N SER A 51 -12.02 -14.60 -22.42
CA SER A 51 -12.77 -14.00 -23.53
C SER A 51 -12.21 -12.61 -23.83
N VAL A 52 -11.99 -12.32 -25.12
CA VAL A 52 -11.43 -11.04 -25.59
C VAL A 52 -12.31 -10.45 -26.67
N GLN A 53 -12.58 -9.15 -26.58
CA GLN A 53 -13.31 -8.40 -27.59
C GLN A 53 -12.64 -7.05 -27.85
N GLN A 54 -12.54 -6.65 -29.10
CA GLN A 54 -12.08 -5.31 -29.46
C GLN A 54 -13.19 -4.29 -29.21
N LEU A 55 -12.86 -3.17 -28.55
CA LEU A 55 -13.85 -2.17 -28.15
C LEU A 55 -14.52 -1.49 -29.36
N TRP A 56 -13.77 -1.21 -30.42
CA TRP A 56 -14.27 -0.62 -31.66
C TRP A 56 -14.20 -1.64 -32.79
N SER A 57 -15.30 -2.35 -33.04
CA SER A 57 -15.40 -3.36 -34.11
C SER A 57 -15.97 -2.78 -35.43
N GLY A 58 -16.11 -1.46 -35.55
CA GLY A 58 -16.64 -0.76 -36.73
C GLY A 58 -16.08 0.66 -36.85
N THR A 59 -16.11 1.22 -38.06
CA THR A 59 -15.50 2.50 -38.49
C THR A 59 -15.25 3.48 -37.34
N ALA A 60 -13.97 3.72 -37.03
CA ALA A 60 -13.55 4.74 -36.09
C ALA A 60 -14.20 6.08 -36.49
N GLU A 61 -15.26 6.49 -35.79
CA GLU A 61 -16.02 7.71 -36.12
C GLU A 61 -15.18 8.99 -35.92
N THR A 62 -14.00 8.89 -35.31
CA THR A 62 -13.02 9.98 -35.24
C THR A 62 -11.58 9.50 -35.42
N GLU A 63 -10.79 10.19 -36.27
CA GLU A 63 -9.34 9.98 -36.54
C GLU A 63 -8.41 9.98 -35.29
N LYS A 64 -8.95 10.12 -34.08
CA LYS A 64 -8.19 10.26 -32.82
C LYS A 64 -8.31 9.06 -31.87
N ASP A 65 -9.09 8.05 -32.21
CA ASP A 65 -9.31 6.92 -31.31
C ASP A 65 -8.29 5.82 -31.57
N ASN A 66 -7.54 5.40 -30.53
CA ASN A 66 -6.61 4.29 -30.60
C ASN A 66 -7.41 3.01 -30.87
N PRO A 67 -7.28 2.31 -32.02
CA PRO A 67 -8.10 1.14 -32.32
C PRO A 67 -7.75 -0.10 -31.47
N ASN A 68 -6.60 -0.09 -30.78
CA ASN A 68 -6.03 -1.26 -30.12
C ASN A 68 -6.37 -1.35 -28.62
N VAL A 69 -7.64 -1.15 -28.27
CA VAL A 69 -8.17 -1.39 -26.91
C VAL A 69 -9.08 -2.60 -26.90
N PHE A 70 -8.79 -3.52 -26.00
CA PHE A 70 -9.44 -4.81 -25.87
C PHE A 70 -10.07 -4.95 -24.49
N LEU A 71 -11.29 -5.45 -24.46
CA LEU A 71 -12.00 -5.86 -23.26
C LEU A 71 -11.73 -7.34 -23.02
N VAL A 72 -11.35 -7.67 -21.80
CA VAL A 72 -11.03 -9.03 -21.36
C VAL A 72 -11.94 -9.41 -20.20
N GLY A 73 -12.47 -10.63 -20.26
CA GLY A 73 -13.27 -11.24 -19.22
C GLY A 73 -13.16 -12.76 -19.29
N GLY A 74 -14.06 -13.47 -18.62
CA GLY A 74 -14.04 -14.93 -18.63
C GLY A 74 -15.42 -15.51 -18.42
N SER A 75 -15.62 -16.74 -18.89
CA SER A 75 -16.82 -17.50 -18.54
C SER A 75 -16.85 -17.76 -17.04
N ARG A 76 -18.05 -17.92 -16.47
CA ARG A 76 -18.21 -18.21 -15.03
C ARG A 76 -17.40 -19.44 -14.60
N GLN A 77 -17.45 -20.51 -15.39
CA GLN A 77 -16.68 -21.72 -15.12
C GLN A 77 -15.18 -21.46 -15.10
N ARG A 78 -14.67 -20.66 -16.05
CA ARG A 78 -13.25 -20.30 -16.09
C ARG A 78 -12.82 -19.49 -14.87
N LEU A 79 -13.65 -18.54 -14.43
CA LEU A 79 -13.38 -17.74 -13.23
C LEU A 79 -13.39 -18.59 -11.95
N LEU A 80 -14.29 -19.57 -11.85
CA LEU A 80 -14.28 -20.53 -10.72
C LEU A 80 -13.03 -21.40 -10.73
N SER A 81 -12.60 -21.90 -11.90
CA SER A 81 -11.32 -22.62 -12.02
C SER A 81 -10.13 -21.75 -11.61
N GLY A 82 -10.06 -20.50 -12.09
CA GLY A 82 -9.01 -19.57 -11.67
C GLY A 82 -9.04 -19.22 -10.17
N ALA A 83 -10.23 -19.22 -9.54
CA ALA A 83 -10.36 -19.06 -8.09
C ALA A 83 -9.76 -20.24 -7.32
N GLU A 84 -9.88 -21.46 -7.84
CA GLU A 84 -9.25 -22.67 -7.32
C GLU A 84 -7.73 -22.66 -7.52
N ASP A 85 -7.26 -22.25 -8.70
CA ASP A 85 -5.82 -22.14 -9.02
C ASP A 85 -5.10 -21.13 -8.11
N LEU A 86 -5.76 -20.01 -7.83
CA LEU A 86 -5.31 -19.01 -6.86
C LEU A 86 -5.41 -19.46 -5.40
N GLY A 87 -6.20 -20.50 -5.12
CA GLY A 87 -6.48 -20.98 -3.78
C GLY A 87 -7.23 -19.96 -2.91
N LEU A 88 -8.28 -19.33 -3.45
CA LEU A 88 -9.09 -18.38 -2.69
C LEU A 88 -9.78 -19.06 -1.50
N PHE A 89 -9.75 -18.45 -0.33
CA PHE A 89 -10.44 -18.97 0.85
C PHE A 89 -11.83 -18.34 1.00
N LYS A 90 -12.84 -19.17 1.21
CA LYS A 90 -14.24 -18.77 1.37
C LYS A 90 -14.86 -19.46 2.58
N GLU A 91 -15.94 -18.89 3.10
CA GLU A 91 -16.68 -19.45 4.25
C GLU A 91 -17.48 -20.68 3.82
N PHE A 92 -17.25 -21.80 4.51
CA PHE A 92 -18.05 -23.01 4.37
C PHE A 92 -19.37 -22.90 5.15
N ASN A 93 -20.33 -23.78 4.86
CA ASN A 93 -21.62 -23.83 5.57
C ASN A 93 -21.50 -24.06 7.09
N ASP A 94 -20.39 -24.63 7.56
CA ASP A 94 -20.09 -24.85 8.98
C ASP A 94 -19.43 -23.64 9.68
N GLY A 95 -19.22 -22.53 8.94
CA GLY A 95 -18.53 -21.32 9.42
C GLY A 95 -17.00 -21.41 9.47
N SER A 96 -16.41 -22.50 8.94
CA SER A 96 -14.97 -22.64 8.75
C SER A 96 -14.51 -21.92 7.47
N MET A 97 -13.26 -21.45 7.44
CA MET A 97 -12.66 -20.88 6.23
C MET A 97 -11.86 -21.95 5.51
N ARG A 98 -12.23 -22.28 4.27
CA ARG A 98 -11.57 -23.32 3.46
C ARG A 98 -11.17 -22.80 2.08
N ALA A 99 -10.13 -23.37 1.51
CA ALA A 99 -9.75 -23.10 0.12
C ALA A 99 -10.87 -23.58 -0.83
N PHE A 100 -11.21 -22.74 -1.80
CA PHE A 100 -12.21 -23.00 -2.81
C PHE A 100 -11.73 -24.09 -3.77
N THR A 101 -12.60 -25.07 -4.04
CA THR A 101 -12.39 -26.04 -5.12
C THR A 101 -13.70 -26.23 -5.88
N CYS A 102 -13.62 -26.39 -7.19
CA CYS A 102 -14.81 -26.57 -8.02
C CYS A 102 -15.58 -27.85 -7.64
N ALA A 103 -14.88 -28.88 -7.14
CA ALA A 103 -15.47 -30.16 -6.75
C ALA A 103 -16.41 -30.08 -5.54
N ASN A 104 -16.18 -29.14 -4.61
CA ASN A 104 -16.97 -29.00 -3.38
C ASN A 104 -17.69 -27.64 -3.29
N ARG A 105 -17.93 -27.00 -4.43
CA ARG A 105 -18.52 -25.66 -4.55
C ARG A 105 -19.85 -25.48 -3.80
N ASP A 106 -20.69 -26.51 -3.75
CA ASP A 106 -22.02 -26.46 -3.13
C ASP A 106 -21.97 -26.40 -1.58
N ASN A 107 -20.79 -26.67 -0.99
CA ASN A 107 -20.60 -26.61 0.46
C ASN A 107 -20.20 -25.22 0.98
N PHE A 108 -20.00 -24.25 0.08
CA PHE A 108 -19.71 -22.87 0.45
C PHE A 108 -20.99 -22.07 0.69
N LYS A 109 -20.98 -21.25 1.75
CA LYS A 109 -22.16 -20.55 2.29
C LYS A 109 -22.89 -19.66 1.29
N ASP A 110 -22.14 -18.95 0.47
CA ASP A 110 -22.67 -17.98 -0.49
C ASP A 110 -22.81 -18.56 -1.90
N PHE A 111 -22.51 -19.85 -2.10
CA PHE A 111 -22.64 -20.49 -3.40
C PHE A 111 -24.08 -20.97 -3.60
N LYS A 112 -24.80 -20.36 -4.55
CA LYS A 112 -26.19 -20.72 -4.89
C LYS A 112 -26.38 -20.81 -6.40
N GLY A 113 -27.13 -21.81 -6.85
CA GLY A 113 -27.42 -22.02 -8.28
C GLY A 113 -26.13 -22.15 -9.08
N ASP A 114 -25.95 -21.28 -10.07
CA ASP A 114 -24.78 -21.27 -10.95
C ASP A 114 -23.56 -20.52 -10.35
N GLY A 115 -23.65 -20.06 -9.10
CA GLY A 115 -22.60 -19.29 -8.43
C GLY A 115 -22.62 -17.79 -8.75
N ASP A 116 -23.76 -17.25 -9.17
CA ASP A 116 -23.89 -15.82 -9.48
C ASP A 116 -23.71 -14.98 -8.20
N GLY A 117 -22.81 -14.00 -8.25
CA GLY A 117 -22.44 -13.17 -7.11
C GLY A 117 -21.57 -13.85 -6.04
N PHE A 118 -21.11 -15.10 -6.26
CA PHE A 118 -20.21 -15.79 -5.32
C PHE A 118 -18.80 -15.18 -5.29
N LEU A 119 -18.27 -14.87 -6.48
CA LEU A 119 -17.02 -14.12 -6.64
C LEU A 119 -17.35 -12.64 -6.76
N SER A 120 -16.65 -11.81 -5.99
CA SER A 120 -16.76 -10.35 -6.14
C SER A 120 -16.13 -9.92 -7.47
N MET A 121 -16.55 -8.76 -7.97
CA MET A 121 -15.93 -8.17 -9.16
C MET A 121 -14.41 -7.98 -8.97
N ALA A 122 -13.97 -7.60 -7.76
CA ALA A 122 -12.56 -7.44 -7.43
C ALA A 122 -11.79 -8.76 -7.51
N GLU A 123 -12.40 -9.87 -7.09
CA GLU A 123 -11.82 -11.22 -7.21
C GLU A 123 -11.76 -11.66 -8.67
N CYS A 124 -12.85 -11.47 -9.43
CA CYS A 124 -12.90 -11.78 -10.87
C CYS A 124 -11.82 -11.03 -11.65
N GLN A 125 -11.64 -9.74 -11.39
CA GLN A 125 -10.61 -8.92 -12.02
C GLN A 125 -9.20 -9.35 -11.63
N TYR A 126 -8.99 -9.78 -10.39
CA TYR A 126 -7.70 -10.32 -9.95
C TYR A 126 -7.39 -11.69 -10.55
N ILE A 127 -8.40 -12.56 -10.71
CA ILE A 127 -8.26 -13.82 -11.47
C ILE A 127 -7.83 -13.50 -12.90
N VAL A 128 -8.53 -12.62 -13.61
CA VAL A 128 -8.14 -12.23 -14.98
C VAL A 128 -6.71 -11.66 -15.02
N LYS A 129 -6.35 -10.79 -14.07
CA LYS A 129 -4.98 -10.27 -13.97
C LYS A 129 -3.97 -11.39 -13.79
N HIS A 130 -4.22 -12.31 -12.87
CA HIS A 130 -3.35 -13.45 -12.59
C HIS A 130 -3.10 -14.27 -13.85
N GLU A 131 -4.15 -14.64 -14.56
CA GLU A 131 -4.04 -15.45 -15.78
C GLU A 131 -3.25 -14.73 -16.89
N LEU A 132 -3.48 -13.43 -17.06
CA LEU A 132 -2.68 -12.61 -17.99
C LEU A 132 -1.22 -12.54 -17.55
N ASP A 133 -0.96 -12.27 -16.27
CA ASP A 133 0.38 -12.19 -15.70
C ASP A 133 1.12 -13.53 -15.76
N SER A 134 0.40 -14.65 -15.78
CA SER A 134 0.90 -16.02 -15.85
C SER A 134 1.14 -16.52 -17.28
N LEU A 135 0.75 -15.78 -18.32
CA LEU A 135 1.11 -16.09 -19.70
C LEU A 135 2.64 -16.11 -19.89
N ARG A 136 3.19 -17.28 -20.27
CA ARG A 136 4.62 -17.51 -20.53
C ARG A 136 4.86 -17.89 -21.98
N ALA A 137 5.99 -17.43 -22.52
CA ALA A 137 6.50 -17.92 -23.80
C ALA A 137 6.94 -19.40 -23.66
N LYS A 138 6.57 -20.23 -24.63
CA LYS A 138 6.93 -21.65 -24.70
C LYS A 138 8.02 -21.87 -25.75
N SER A 139 7.66 -21.75 -27.03
CA SER A 139 8.56 -21.95 -28.18
C SER A 139 8.95 -20.64 -28.87
N GLU A 140 8.27 -19.54 -28.53
CA GLU A 140 8.46 -18.25 -29.19
C GLU A 140 9.80 -17.60 -28.81
N THR A 141 10.55 -17.17 -29.82
CA THR A 141 11.87 -16.51 -29.65
C THR A 141 11.78 -14.99 -29.58
N HIS A 142 10.69 -14.41 -30.06
CA HIS A 142 10.41 -12.98 -30.04
C HIS A 142 8.90 -12.74 -30.13
N ILE A 143 8.45 -11.53 -29.83
CA ILE A 143 7.07 -11.11 -30.08
C ILE A 143 6.89 -10.93 -31.60
N PRO A 144 5.87 -11.53 -32.23
CA PRO A 144 5.60 -11.37 -33.66
C PRO A 144 5.60 -9.90 -34.09
N GLY A 145 6.22 -9.60 -35.24
CA GLY A 145 6.45 -8.23 -35.69
C GLY A 145 7.56 -7.45 -34.93
N TYR A 146 8.05 -7.90 -33.79
CA TYR A 146 9.05 -7.18 -32.98
C TYR A 146 10.28 -8.05 -32.66
N GLU A 147 11.21 -8.18 -33.61
CA GLU A 147 12.44 -8.97 -33.46
C GLU A 147 13.32 -8.55 -32.26
N LYS A 148 13.34 -7.24 -31.94
CA LYS A 148 14.08 -6.71 -30.78
C LYS A 148 13.45 -7.11 -29.44
N ALA A 149 12.22 -7.60 -29.43
CA ALA A 149 11.51 -8.03 -28.24
C ALA A 149 11.64 -9.54 -28.02
N LYS A 150 12.88 -9.98 -27.74
CA LYS A 150 13.24 -11.40 -27.56
C LYS A 150 12.47 -12.07 -26.42
N LEU A 151 11.95 -13.27 -26.67
CA LEU A 151 11.34 -14.17 -25.70
C LEU A 151 12.23 -15.40 -25.51
N TYR A 152 12.10 -16.02 -24.35
CA TYR A 152 12.75 -17.29 -24.03
C TYR A 152 11.76 -18.13 -23.22
N PRO A 153 11.88 -19.47 -23.22
CA PRO A 153 10.96 -20.34 -22.51
C PRO A 153 10.80 -19.93 -21.04
N GLY A 154 9.55 -19.76 -20.59
CA GLY A 154 9.23 -19.30 -19.24
C GLY A 154 9.31 -17.78 -19.03
N LYS A 155 9.48 -16.96 -20.08
CA LYS A 155 9.40 -15.51 -19.97
C LYS A 155 7.94 -15.03 -19.99
N SER A 156 7.54 -14.20 -19.03
CA SER A 156 6.23 -13.52 -19.05
C SER A 156 6.05 -12.67 -20.32
N ILE A 157 4.95 -12.93 -21.04
CA ILE A 157 4.59 -12.25 -22.29
C ILE A 157 4.17 -10.80 -21.99
N ILE A 158 3.21 -10.62 -21.06
CA ILE A 158 2.69 -9.32 -20.64
C ILE A 158 3.83 -8.40 -20.18
N ARG A 159 4.73 -8.88 -19.31
CA ARG A 159 5.86 -8.08 -18.84
C ARG A 159 6.79 -7.65 -19.97
N ARG A 160 7.03 -8.53 -20.96
CA ARG A 160 7.88 -8.19 -22.11
C ARG A 160 7.24 -7.11 -22.96
N MET A 161 5.95 -7.22 -23.24
CA MET A 161 5.18 -6.24 -24.02
C MET A 161 5.17 -4.87 -23.34
N GLN A 162 4.95 -4.82 -22.01
CA GLN A 162 5.03 -3.58 -21.23
C GLN A 162 6.42 -2.95 -21.31
N SER A 163 7.48 -3.74 -21.09
CA SER A 163 8.86 -3.22 -21.10
C SER A 163 9.33 -2.66 -22.45
N LYS A 164 8.63 -3.01 -23.53
CA LYS A 164 8.92 -2.55 -24.89
C LYS A 164 7.92 -1.50 -25.39
N GLY A 165 6.99 -1.07 -24.54
CA GLY A 165 5.96 -0.09 -24.89
C GLY A 165 4.92 -0.59 -25.90
N ILE A 166 4.85 -1.92 -26.14
CA ILE A 166 3.83 -2.50 -27.04
C ILE A 166 2.48 -2.57 -26.31
N LEU A 167 2.52 -2.96 -25.03
CA LEU A 167 1.39 -2.89 -24.12
C LEU A 167 1.53 -1.63 -23.28
N VAL A 168 0.59 -0.69 -23.43
CA VAL A 168 0.61 0.61 -22.74
C VAL A 168 0.16 0.40 -21.31
N GLN A 169 -1.02 -0.20 -21.12
CA GLN A 169 -1.59 -0.41 -19.80
C GLN A 169 -2.60 -1.55 -19.78
N VAL A 170 -2.76 -2.12 -18.58
CA VAL A 170 -3.80 -3.10 -18.25
C VAL A 170 -4.45 -2.62 -16.96
N PHE A 171 -5.77 -2.41 -16.96
CA PHE A 171 -6.47 -1.89 -15.79
C PHE A 171 -7.87 -2.50 -15.66
N PRO A 172 -8.37 -2.72 -14.43
CA PRO A 172 -9.72 -3.21 -14.20
C PRO A 172 -10.74 -2.08 -14.35
N LEU A 173 -11.95 -2.41 -14.82
CA LEU A 173 -13.04 -1.45 -14.96
C LEU A 173 -13.73 -1.14 -13.63
N HIS A 174 -14.14 0.11 -13.45
CA HIS A 174 -15.08 0.46 -12.38
C HIS A 174 -16.49 -0.03 -12.68
N GLU A 175 -17.16 -0.55 -11.65
CA GLU A 175 -18.61 -0.73 -11.67
C GLU A 175 -19.26 0.56 -11.13
N THR A 176 -19.95 1.31 -12.00
CA THR A 176 -20.36 2.68 -11.67
C THR A 176 -21.48 2.73 -10.62
N GLU A 177 -22.40 1.76 -10.65
CA GLU A 177 -23.52 1.70 -9.71
C GLU A 177 -23.07 1.28 -8.30
N GLU A 178 -22.21 0.28 -8.20
CA GLU A 178 -21.62 -0.13 -6.93
C GLU A 178 -20.75 0.97 -6.32
N LEU A 179 -19.94 1.65 -7.13
CA LEU A 179 -19.11 2.76 -6.66
C LEU A 179 -19.95 3.93 -6.13
N LYS A 180 -21.08 4.24 -6.79
CA LYS A 180 -22.01 5.26 -6.30
C LYS A 180 -22.58 4.89 -4.93
N ARG A 181 -22.97 3.62 -4.73
CA ARG A 181 -23.47 3.11 -3.44
C ARG A 181 -22.40 3.20 -2.35
N LEU A 182 -21.20 2.68 -2.64
CA LEU A 182 -20.05 2.75 -1.73
C LEU A 182 -19.73 4.20 -1.37
N SER A 183 -19.65 5.11 -2.35
CA SER A 183 -19.37 6.54 -2.11
C SER A 183 -20.37 7.20 -1.15
N PHE A 184 -21.64 6.77 -1.17
CA PHE A 184 -22.69 7.33 -0.34
C PHE A 184 -22.57 6.89 1.12
N THR A 185 -22.20 5.63 1.36
CA THR A 185 -21.96 5.10 2.70
C THR A 185 -20.62 5.59 3.26
N TRP A 186 -19.58 5.66 2.42
CA TRP A 186 -18.19 5.84 2.86
C TRP A 186 -17.85 7.27 3.27
N TYR A 187 -18.12 8.28 2.43
CA TYR A 187 -17.70 9.67 2.72
C TYR A 187 -18.82 10.72 2.68
N LYS A 188 -19.97 10.45 2.03
CA LYS A 188 -21.05 11.47 1.90
C LYS A 188 -21.88 11.64 3.18
N LYS A 189 -21.88 10.66 4.08
CA LYS A 189 -22.49 10.78 5.40
C LYS A 189 -21.42 11.22 6.39
N VAL A 190 -21.48 12.49 6.83
CA VAL A 190 -20.68 12.97 7.96
C VAL A 190 -21.28 12.36 9.23
N LYS A 191 -20.97 11.09 9.48
CA LYS A 191 -21.23 10.42 10.74
C LYS A 191 -19.90 9.93 11.27
N LEU A 192 -19.72 10.04 12.58
CA LEU A 192 -18.65 9.38 13.32
C LEU A 192 -18.90 7.85 13.39
N SER A 193 -19.35 7.26 12.29
CA SER A 193 -19.59 5.82 12.15
C SER A 193 -18.32 5.16 11.61
N LEU A 194 -18.10 3.92 12.05
CA LEU A 194 -17.05 3.07 11.50
C LEU A 194 -17.16 2.98 9.96
N GLN A 195 -16.02 2.96 9.30
CA GLN A 195 -15.87 2.83 7.86
C GLN A 195 -16.45 1.49 7.40
N PRO A 196 -17.06 1.42 6.20
CA PRO A 196 -17.63 0.20 5.65
C PRO A 196 -16.53 -0.71 5.08
N LEU A 197 -15.62 -1.20 5.94
CA LEU A 197 -14.42 -1.96 5.54
C LEU A 197 -14.73 -3.17 4.66
N ASP A 198 -15.84 -3.86 4.90
CA ASP A 198 -16.22 -5.02 4.09
C ASP A 198 -16.75 -4.65 2.70
N GLU A 199 -17.41 -3.49 2.55
CA GLU A 199 -17.82 -2.98 1.23
C GLU A 199 -16.60 -2.49 0.46
N ILE A 200 -15.66 -1.81 1.14
CA ILE A 200 -14.38 -1.39 0.57
C ILE A 200 -13.60 -2.63 0.10
N ARG A 201 -13.54 -3.68 0.92
CA ARG A 201 -12.90 -4.96 0.60
C ARG A 201 -13.56 -5.63 -0.59
N HIS A 202 -14.89 -5.68 -0.65
CA HIS A 202 -15.61 -6.28 -1.77
C HIS A 202 -15.31 -5.56 -3.10
N TYR A 203 -15.17 -4.24 -3.07
CA TYR A 203 -14.94 -3.42 -4.26
C TYR A 203 -13.46 -3.28 -4.67
N TYR A 204 -12.56 -3.00 -3.73
CA TYR A 204 -11.14 -2.72 -3.99
C TYR A 204 -10.19 -3.85 -3.58
N GLY A 205 -10.65 -4.84 -2.82
CA GLY A 205 -9.84 -5.94 -2.31
C GLY A 205 -9.28 -5.72 -0.90
N GLU A 206 -8.63 -6.75 -0.37
CA GLU A 206 -8.17 -6.80 1.02
C GLU A 206 -7.01 -5.85 1.31
N GLY A 207 -6.07 -5.66 0.37
CA GLY A 207 -4.93 -4.75 0.58
C GLY A 207 -5.33 -3.31 0.88
N LEU A 208 -6.25 -2.75 0.08
CA LEU A 208 -6.76 -1.40 0.30
C LEU A 208 -7.68 -1.32 1.53
N ALA A 209 -8.52 -2.34 1.75
CA ALA A 209 -9.37 -2.38 2.94
C ALA A 209 -8.56 -2.48 4.25
N LEU A 210 -7.40 -3.17 4.23
CA LEU A 210 -6.47 -3.17 5.36
C LEU A 210 -5.89 -1.78 5.63
N TYR A 211 -5.58 -1.00 4.58
CA TYR A 211 -5.12 0.38 4.74
C TYR A 211 -6.17 1.25 5.42
N PHE A 212 -7.41 1.29 4.91
CA PHE A 212 -8.47 2.08 5.52
C PHE A 212 -8.82 1.58 6.93
N GLY A 213 -8.73 0.27 7.17
CA GLY A 213 -8.88 -0.31 8.50
C GLY A 213 -7.77 0.13 9.46
N PHE A 214 -6.52 0.23 8.98
CA PHE A 214 -5.41 0.74 9.77
C PHE A 214 -5.56 2.23 10.05
N LEU A 215 -5.92 3.03 9.04
CA LEU A 215 -6.17 4.46 9.17
C LEU A 215 -7.27 4.73 10.22
N GLU A 216 -8.39 4.02 10.15
CA GLU A 216 -9.46 4.11 11.15
C GLU A 216 -8.94 3.76 12.55
N TYR A 217 -8.32 2.59 12.67
CA TYR A 217 -7.78 2.10 13.93
C TYR A 217 -6.79 3.09 14.55
N PHE A 218 -5.86 3.57 13.73
CA PHE A 218 -4.80 4.47 14.12
C PHE A 218 -5.35 5.84 14.56
N THR A 219 -6.36 6.35 13.87
CA THR A 219 -7.08 7.57 14.27
C THR A 219 -7.66 7.44 15.67
N PHE A 220 -8.41 6.35 15.94
CA PHE A 220 -8.97 6.11 17.28
C PHE A 220 -7.90 5.82 18.34
N ALA A 221 -6.82 5.14 17.96
CA ALA A 221 -5.71 4.82 18.85
C ALA A 221 -4.93 6.06 19.31
N LEU A 222 -4.90 7.13 18.52
CA LEU A 222 -4.26 8.40 18.90
C LEU A 222 -5.17 9.31 19.74
N VAL A 223 -6.49 9.09 19.77
CA VAL A 223 -7.42 9.91 20.58
C VAL A 223 -7.04 9.94 22.06
N PRO A 224 -6.70 8.82 22.74
CA PRO A 224 -6.22 8.88 24.12
C PRO A 224 -4.96 9.72 24.30
N MET A 225 -3.99 9.66 23.38
CA MET A 225 -2.80 10.52 23.43
C MET A 225 -3.18 12.01 23.28
N ALA A 226 -4.08 12.32 22.36
CA ALA A 226 -4.58 13.68 22.15
C ALA A 226 -5.32 14.23 23.38
N LEU A 227 -6.21 13.42 23.97
CA LEU A 227 -6.98 13.80 25.16
C LEU A 227 -6.09 14.04 26.38
N VAL A 228 -5.06 13.23 26.57
CA VAL A 228 -4.07 13.45 27.64
C VAL A 228 -3.19 14.66 27.33
N GLY A 229 -2.83 14.91 26.07
CA GLY A 229 -1.99 16.04 25.66
C GLY A 229 -2.65 17.43 25.79
N VAL A 230 -3.97 17.54 25.67
CA VAL A 230 -4.68 18.83 25.73
C VAL A 230 -4.55 19.54 27.10
N PRO A 231 -4.81 18.88 28.25
CA PRO A 231 -4.60 19.50 29.57
C PRO A 231 -3.15 19.96 29.80
N TYR A 232 -2.18 19.23 29.26
CA TYR A 232 -0.77 19.59 29.40
C TYR A 232 -0.44 20.93 28.78
N TYR A 233 -1.07 21.23 27.65
CA TYR A 233 -0.93 22.52 26.98
C TYR A 233 -1.82 23.62 27.60
N LEU A 234 -3.10 23.34 27.88
CA LEU A 234 -4.05 24.37 28.33
C LEU A 234 -3.77 24.89 29.75
N PHE A 235 -3.30 24.03 30.64
CA PHE A 235 -3.03 24.39 32.03
C PHE A 235 -1.57 24.73 32.30
N ASP A 236 -0.78 24.90 31.23
CA ASP A 236 0.66 25.16 31.29
C ASP A 236 1.33 24.24 32.32
N TRP A 237 1.02 22.94 32.22
CA TRP A 237 1.58 21.91 33.07
C TRP A 237 3.03 21.61 32.67
N GLU A 238 3.83 22.67 32.52
CA GLU A 238 5.26 22.64 32.21
C GLU A 238 6.11 22.18 33.40
N SER A 239 5.48 21.63 34.45
CA SER A 239 6.19 20.95 35.52
C SER A 239 6.76 19.65 34.97
N TYR A 240 8.07 19.54 35.06
CA TYR A 240 8.83 18.47 34.44
C TYR A 240 8.39 17.06 34.87
N ASP A 241 8.00 16.87 36.13
CA ASP A 241 7.48 15.60 36.67
C ASP A 241 6.26 15.10 35.87
N LYS A 242 5.47 16.02 35.32
CA LYS A 242 4.29 15.68 34.51
C LYS A 242 4.71 15.22 33.11
N TYR A 243 5.74 15.83 32.50
CA TYR A 243 6.23 15.39 31.18
C TYR A 243 6.79 13.97 31.20
N VAL A 244 7.40 13.55 32.31
CA VAL A 244 7.85 12.16 32.51
C VAL A 244 6.66 11.20 32.54
N LEU A 245 5.58 11.55 33.26
CA LEU A 245 4.35 10.75 33.32
C LEU A 245 3.68 10.65 31.93
N PHE A 246 3.62 11.76 31.20
CA PHE A 246 3.08 11.79 29.84
C PHE A 246 3.89 10.94 28.87
N ALA A 247 5.22 11.07 28.88
CA ALA A 247 6.11 10.28 28.04
C ALA A 247 6.00 8.78 28.39
N GLY A 248 6.00 8.42 29.67
CA GLY A 248 5.81 7.04 30.12
C GLY A 248 4.49 6.44 29.63
N PHE A 249 3.39 7.20 29.75
CA PHE A 249 2.09 6.81 29.19
C PHE A 249 2.17 6.59 27.67
N ASN A 250 2.71 7.55 26.92
CA ASN A 250 2.78 7.46 25.46
C ASN A 250 3.62 6.27 24.99
N LEU A 251 4.76 5.97 25.64
CA LEU A 251 5.62 4.85 25.25
C LEU A 251 4.95 3.49 25.48
N VAL A 252 4.26 3.33 26.62
CA VAL A 252 3.46 2.13 26.90
C VAL A 252 2.30 2.03 25.92
N TRP A 253 1.57 3.14 25.72
CA TRP A 253 0.41 3.20 24.84
C TRP A 253 0.79 2.90 23.37
N CYS A 254 1.90 3.44 22.87
CA CYS A 254 2.45 3.12 21.55
C CYS A 254 2.65 1.60 21.35
N THR A 255 3.09 0.90 22.40
CA THR A 255 3.29 -0.55 22.35
C THR A 255 1.94 -1.27 22.32
N VAL A 256 1.02 -0.86 23.19
CA VAL A 256 -0.33 -1.45 23.27
C VAL A 256 -1.08 -1.30 21.96
N ILE A 257 -1.00 -0.15 21.28
CA ILE A 257 -1.73 0.06 20.03
C ILE A 257 -1.17 -0.80 18.88
N LEU A 258 0.14 -0.99 18.80
CA LEU A 258 0.74 -1.82 17.74
C LEU A 258 0.43 -3.31 17.93
N GLU A 259 0.41 -3.76 19.19
CA GLU A 259 0.00 -5.13 19.54
C GLU A 259 -1.50 -5.37 19.33
N ALA A 260 -2.34 -4.40 19.71
CA ALA A 260 -3.78 -4.46 19.49
C ALA A 260 -4.13 -4.43 17.99
N TRP A 261 -3.37 -3.69 17.17
CA TRP A 261 -3.52 -3.73 15.71
C TRP A 261 -3.26 -5.12 15.14
N LYS A 262 -2.17 -5.81 15.53
CA LYS A 262 -1.89 -7.18 15.06
C LYS A 262 -3.08 -8.12 15.29
N ARG A 263 -3.73 -8.00 16.45
CA ARG A 263 -4.93 -8.78 16.82
C ARG A 263 -6.15 -8.44 15.97
N SER A 264 -6.41 -7.16 15.74
CA SER A 264 -7.50 -6.69 14.89
C SER A 264 -7.28 -7.11 13.43
N SER A 265 -6.06 -6.91 12.92
CA SER A 265 -5.64 -7.31 11.58
C SER A 265 -5.78 -8.81 11.36
N ALA A 266 -5.36 -9.66 12.31
CA ALA A 266 -5.55 -11.11 12.23
C ALA A 266 -7.04 -11.51 12.19
N THR A 267 -7.90 -10.82 12.94
CA THR A 267 -9.35 -11.07 12.94
C THR A 267 -9.97 -10.72 11.57
N MET A 268 -9.60 -9.57 11.00
CA MET A 268 -10.03 -9.14 9.67
C MET A 268 -9.52 -10.09 8.59
N ALA A 269 -8.22 -10.42 8.60
CA ALA A 269 -7.60 -11.31 7.63
C ALA A 269 -8.16 -12.74 7.69
N TYR A 270 -8.51 -13.25 8.88
CA TYR A 270 -9.19 -14.54 9.01
C TYR A 270 -10.59 -14.48 8.38
N ARG A 271 -11.37 -13.44 8.72
CA ARG A 271 -12.72 -13.23 8.19
C ARG A 271 -12.73 -13.07 6.67
N TRP A 272 -11.68 -12.47 6.12
CA TRP A 272 -11.52 -12.29 4.67
C TRP A 272 -10.89 -13.51 3.99
N GLY A 273 -10.35 -14.47 4.73
CA GLY A 273 -9.74 -15.68 4.18
C GLY A 273 -8.28 -15.53 3.74
N THR A 274 -7.70 -14.33 3.85
CA THR A 274 -6.31 -14.08 3.45
C THR A 274 -5.29 -14.59 4.48
N LEU A 275 -5.68 -14.77 5.75
CA LEU A 275 -4.78 -15.25 6.80
C LEU A 275 -4.29 -16.69 6.56
N SER A 276 -5.17 -17.57 6.08
CA SER A 276 -4.87 -18.99 5.86
C SER A 276 -4.15 -19.27 4.53
N ARG A 277 -3.98 -18.25 3.69
CA ARG A 277 -3.32 -18.37 2.38
C ARG A 277 -1.81 -18.51 2.54
N LYS A 278 -1.27 -19.60 2.00
CA LYS A 278 0.17 -19.90 2.08
C LYS A 278 0.94 -19.15 0.99
N LYS A 279 1.63 -18.06 1.37
CA LYS A 279 2.50 -17.26 0.48
C LYS A 279 3.56 -18.08 -0.28
N ALA A 280 3.98 -19.23 0.26
CA ALA A 280 4.98 -20.10 -0.35
C ALA A 280 4.51 -20.72 -1.69
N PHE A 281 3.21 -20.80 -1.94
CA PHE A 281 2.65 -21.38 -3.16
C PHE A 281 2.30 -20.32 -4.22
N GLU A 282 2.57 -19.05 -3.94
CA GLU A 282 2.31 -17.96 -4.90
C GLU A 282 3.28 -18.04 -6.08
N GLU A 283 2.75 -17.65 -7.23
CA GLU A 283 3.50 -17.64 -8.48
C GLU A 283 4.57 -16.53 -8.50
N PRO A 284 5.65 -16.72 -9.27
CA PRO A 284 6.64 -15.67 -9.42
C PRO A 284 6.06 -14.45 -10.11
N ARG A 285 6.43 -13.26 -9.62
CA ARG A 285 6.01 -11.99 -10.22
C ARG A 285 6.45 -11.92 -11.70
N PRO A 286 5.73 -11.19 -12.56
CA PRO A 286 6.05 -11.10 -13.99
C PRO A 286 7.48 -10.60 -14.29
N GLY A 287 8.03 -9.79 -13.38
CA GLY A 287 9.38 -9.25 -13.45
C GLY A 287 10.51 -10.24 -13.15
N PHE A 288 10.21 -11.39 -12.54
CA PHE A 288 11.20 -12.37 -12.11
C PHE A 288 11.89 -13.04 -13.29
N ARG A 289 13.19 -13.32 -13.15
CA ARG A 289 14.03 -13.91 -14.20
C ARG A 289 14.84 -15.05 -13.63
N GLY A 290 14.96 -16.12 -14.40
CA GLY A 290 15.67 -17.32 -13.99
C GLY A 290 15.77 -18.31 -15.15
N VAL A 291 16.46 -19.43 -14.89
CA VAL A 291 16.47 -20.58 -15.80
C VAL A 291 15.19 -21.38 -15.54
N LEU A 292 14.50 -21.84 -16.58
CA LEU A 292 13.30 -22.64 -16.42
C LEU A 292 13.66 -23.98 -15.73
N GLY A 293 12.92 -24.34 -14.70
CA GLY A 293 13.08 -25.61 -13.99
C GLY A 293 11.85 -25.96 -13.16
N LEU A 294 11.87 -27.15 -12.56
CA LEU A 294 10.79 -27.61 -11.69
C LEU A 294 10.96 -27.05 -10.28
N ASN A 295 9.92 -26.41 -9.76
CA ASN A 295 9.90 -25.98 -8.37
C ASN A 295 9.82 -27.23 -7.44
N PRO A 296 10.73 -27.39 -6.46
CA PRO A 296 10.77 -28.57 -5.60
C PRO A 296 9.58 -28.67 -4.63
N VAL A 297 8.86 -27.59 -4.40
CA VAL A 297 7.71 -27.51 -3.49
C VAL A 297 6.40 -27.74 -4.24
N THR A 298 6.18 -27.04 -5.35
CA THR A 298 4.90 -27.07 -6.08
C THR A 298 4.90 -28.05 -7.26
N GLY A 299 6.07 -28.49 -7.73
CA GLY A 299 6.21 -29.31 -8.93
C GLY A 299 5.90 -28.57 -10.24
N ARG A 300 5.61 -27.25 -10.19
CA ARG A 300 5.32 -26.43 -11.38
C ARG A 300 6.61 -26.05 -12.09
N GLU A 301 6.57 -25.97 -13.42
CA GLU A 301 7.65 -25.38 -14.22
C GLU A 301 7.66 -23.86 -14.08
N GLU A 302 8.71 -23.30 -13.49
CA GLU A 302 8.85 -21.86 -13.30
C GLU A 302 10.33 -21.42 -13.41
N PRO A 303 10.61 -20.12 -13.63
CA PRO A 303 11.98 -19.63 -13.57
C PRO A 303 12.59 -19.86 -12.18
N LEU A 304 13.83 -20.34 -12.11
CA LEU A 304 14.58 -20.54 -10.87
C LEU A 304 15.79 -19.60 -10.82
N TYR A 305 16.04 -19.02 -9.65
CA TYR A 305 17.16 -18.10 -9.42
C TYR A 305 17.88 -18.41 -8.10
N PRO A 306 19.23 -18.55 -8.08
CA PRO A 306 19.96 -18.85 -6.85
C PRO A 306 19.83 -17.75 -5.79
N ASN A 307 19.44 -18.15 -4.57
CA ASN A 307 19.29 -17.22 -3.44
C ASN A 307 20.62 -16.54 -3.08
N THR A 308 21.75 -17.23 -3.18
CA THR A 308 23.09 -16.66 -2.89
C THR A 308 23.40 -15.47 -3.79
N LYS A 309 23.13 -15.57 -5.10
CA LYS A 309 23.29 -14.45 -6.04
C LYS A 309 22.41 -13.25 -5.67
N ARG A 310 21.17 -13.49 -5.23
CA ARG A 310 20.28 -12.41 -4.76
C ARG A 310 20.84 -11.74 -3.51
N LEU A 311 21.24 -12.52 -2.50
CA LEU A 311 21.76 -11.98 -1.25
C LEU A 311 23.05 -11.16 -1.47
N LEU A 312 23.95 -11.62 -2.35
CA LEU A 312 25.14 -10.85 -2.72
C LEU A 312 24.78 -9.50 -3.35
N ARG A 313 23.78 -9.45 -4.23
CA ARG A 313 23.28 -8.18 -4.81
C ARG A 313 22.75 -7.24 -3.74
N VAL A 314 21.95 -7.75 -2.81
CA VAL A 314 21.36 -6.95 -1.73
C VAL A 314 22.45 -6.39 -0.81
N TYR A 315 23.29 -7.25 -0.25
CA TYR A 315 24.23 -6.85 0.81
C TYR A 315 25.49 -6.14 0.29
N LEU A 316 25.97 -6.45 -0.92
CA LEU A 316 27.21 -5.85 -1.44
C LEU A 316 26.97 -4.63 -2.34
N VAL A 317 25.74 -4.42 -2.83
CA VAL A 317 25.43 -3.28 -3.71
C VAL A 317 24.33 -2.43 -3.11
N SER A 318 23.16 -3.01 -2.84
CA SER A 318 22.01 -2.21 -2.40
C SER A 318 22.21 -1.58 -1.03
N VAL A 319 22.65 -2.34 -0.03
CA VAL A 319 22.86 -1.80 1.33
C VAL A 319 23.93 -0.70 1.36
N PRO A 320 25.13 -0.88 0.76
CA PRO A 320 26.12 0.21 0.66
C PRO A 320 25.61 1.45 -0.06
N PHE A 321 24.82 1.27 -1.13
CA PHE A 321 24.19 2.39 -1.84
C PHE A 321 23.23 3.17 -0.94
N VAL A 322 22.37 2.49 -0.17
CA VAL A 322 21.47 3.15 0.80
C VAL A 322 22.28 3.92 1.84
N VAL A 323 23.31 3.33 2.41
CA VAL A 323 24.19 3.99 3.41
C VAL A 323 24.86 5.23 2.83
N LEU A 324 25.35 5.17 1.58
CA LEU A 324 25.91 6.33 0.89
C LEU A 324 24.88 7.46 0.73
N CYS A 325 23.64 7.13 0.35
CA CYS A 325 22.57 8.12 0.23
C CYS A 325 22.20 8.76 1.58
N LEU A 326 22.21 7.99 2.67
CA LEU A 326 21.99 8.52 4.02
C LEU A 326 23.12 9.48 4.45
N TYR A 327 24.37 9.13 4.16
CA TYR A 327 25.51 10.02 4.39
C TYR A 327 25.39 11.32 3.59
N LEU A 328 25.00 11.23 2.31
CA LEU A 328 24.79 12.43 1.48
C LEU A 328 23.67 13.31 2.03
N SER A 329 22.60 12.71 2.54
CA SER A 329 21.52 13.44 3.22
C SER A 329 22.02 14.21 4.45
N LEU A 330 22.82 13.58 5.32
CA LEU A 330 23.46 14.28 6.44
C LEU A 330 24.29 15.46 5.98
N TYR A 331 25.07 15.29 4.91
CA TYR A 331 25.89 16.35 4.38
C TYR A 331 25.04 17.54 3.89
N VAL A 332 23.95 17.29 3.16
CA VAL A 332 23.01 18.33 2.71
C VAL A 332 22.39 19.06 3.91
N MET A 333 22.01 18.32 4.96
CA MET A 333 21.49 18.90 6.20
C MET A 333 22.53 19.81 6.88
N MET A 334 23.80 19.42 6.92
CA MET A 334 24.87 20.26 7.48
C MET A 334 25.07 21.55 6.68
N VAL A 335 24.99 21.48 5.35
CA VAL A 335 25.02 22.67 4.48
C VAL A 335 23.82 23.59 4.77
N TYR A 336 22.63 23.03 5.00
CA TYR A 336 21.46 23.81 5.41
C TYR A 336 21.71 24.60 6.70
N PHE A 337 22.20 23.95 7.77
CA PHE A 337 22.47 24.66 9.03
C PHE A 337 23.55 25.73 8.88
N LEU A 338 24.55 25.50 8.01
CA LEU A 338 25.56 26.52 7.71
C LEU A 338 24.94 27.74 7.00
N MET A 339 24.04 27.51 6.03
CA MET A 339 23.33 28.59 5.35
C MET A 339 22.40 29.36 6.28
N GLU A 340 21.71 28.66 7.19
CA GLU A 340 20.84 29.26 8.20
C GLU A 340 21.65 30.14 9.17
N GLY A 341 22.77 29.64 9.70
CA GLY A 341 23.66 30.42 10.54
C GLY A 341 24.25 31.65 9.84
N TRP A 342 24.58 31.53 8.55
CA TRP A 342 25.02 32.67 7.73
C TRP A 342 23.91 33.71 7.55
N ALA A 343 22.69 33.29 7.22
CA ALA A 343 21.55 34.20 7.05
C ALA A 343 21.20 34.94 8.35
N LEU A 344 21.24 34.24 9.49
CA LEU A 344 21.08 34.85 10.82
C LEU A 344 22.19 35.87 11.11
N SER A 345 23.45 35.55 10.82
CA SER A 345 24.56 36.48 11.07
C SER A 345 24.44 37.80 10.29
N LEU A 346 23.86 37.77 9.08
CA LEU A 346 23.57 38.98 8.30
C LEU A 346 22.39 39.77 8.87
N HIS A 347 21.37 39.09 9.38
CA HIS A 347 20.24 39.73 10.04
C HIS A 347 20.64 40.41 11.35
N ASP A 348 21.48 39.76 12.15
CA ASP A 348 21.99 40.31 13.41
C ASP A 348 22.91 41.52 13.18
N ALA A 349 23.65 41.54 12.06
CA ALA A 349 24.51 42.66 11.69
C ALA A 349 23.72 43.91 11.27
N GLU A 350 22.70 43.74 10.42
CA GLU A 350 21.86 44.84 9.94
C GLU A 350 20.38 44.41 9.86
N PRO A 351 19.58 44.59 10.95
CA PRO A 351 18.19 44.15 10.99
C PRO A 351 17.31 45.03 10.10
N THR A 352 17.21 44.65 8.84
CA THR A 352 16.36 45.26 7.81
C THR A 352 15.29 44.28 7.35
N PHE A 353 14.20 44.80 6.76
CA PHE A 353 13.14 43.97 6.17
C PHE A 353 13.69 42.86 5.24
N TRP A 354 14.66 43.19 4.38
CA TRP A 354 15.27 42.22 3.47
C TRP A 354 16.07 41.14 4.18
N THR A 355 16.79 41.49 5.26
CA THR A 355 17.49 40.49 6.06
C THR A 355 16.53 39.59 6.85
N THR A 356 15.37 40.10 7.29
CA THR A 356 14.31 39.25 7.88
C THR A 356 13.72 38.30 6.85
N VAL A 357 13.54 38.73 5.60
CA VAL A 357 13.09 37.80 4.53
C VAL A 357 14.18 36.75 4.24
N LEU A 358 15.46 37.14 4.29
CA LEU A 358 16.58 36.26 4.03
C LEU A 358 16.67 35.08 5.02
N THR A 359 16.25 35.23 6.28
CA THR A 359 16.27 34.13 7.25
C THR A 359 15.35 32.96 6.88
N PHE A 360 14.29 33.19 6.09
CA PHE A 360 13.41 32.13 5.60
C PHE A 360 13.92 31.42 4.34
N VAL A 361 14.84 32.04 3.60
CA VAL A 361 15.32 31.53 2.30
C VAL A 361 16.01 30.17 2.41
N PRO A 362 16.95 29.93 3.36
CA PRO A 362 17.59 28.62 3.52
C PRO A 362 16.60 27.48 3.76
N SER A 363 15.56 27.71 4.57
CA SER A 363 14.55 26.70 4.89
C SER A 363 13.69 26.34 3.67
N VAL A 364 13.32 27.32 2.84
CA VAL A 364 12.59 27.09 1.59
C VAL A 364 13.46 26.30 0.60
N ILE A 365 14.73 26.68 0.44
CA ILE A 365 15.68 25.95 -0.42
C ILE A 365 15.83 24.50 0.04
N TYR A 366 16.03 24.31 1.35
CA TYR A 366 16.18 22.97 1.93
C TYR A 366 14.94 22.10 1.70
N ALA A 367 13.74 22.64 1.90
CA ALA A 367 12.49 21.92 1.63
C ALA A 367 12.41 21.44 0.16
N VAL A 368 12.74 22.31 -0.80
CA VAL A 368 12.75 21.95 -2.22
C VAL A 368 13.81 20.88 -2.53
N VAL A 369 15.00 21.00 -1.95
CA VAL A 369 16.09 20.02 -2.15
C VAL A 369 15.69 18.65 -1.61
N ILE A 370 15.06 18.57 -0.44
CA ILE A 370 14.61 17.30 0.15
C ILE A 370 13.57 16.61 -0.73
N GLU A 371 12.59 17.34 -1.27
CA GLU A 371 11.60 16.77 -2.19
C GLU A 371 12.24 16.21 -3.47
N VAL A 372 13.19 16.95 -4.06
CA VAL A 372 13.95 16.48 -5.22
C VAL A 372 14.78 15.23 -4.89
N MET A 373 15.42 15.20 -3.72
CA MET A 373 16.19 14.03 -3.25
C MET A 373 15.30 12.81 -3.04
N ASN A 374 14.13 12.97 -2.41
CA ASN A 374 13.16 11.88 -2.21
C ASN A 374 12.72 11.27 -3.55
N LEU A 375 12.42 12.11 -4.55
CA LEU A 375 12.05 11.67 -5.88
C LEU A 375 13.17 10.88 -6.58
N ILE A 376 14.39 11.43 -6.59
CA ILE A 376 15.56 10.78 -7.22
C ILE A 376 15.86 9.44 -6.53
N TYR A 377 15.82 9.42 -5.20
CA TYR A 377 16.09 8.21 -4.43
C TYR A 377 15.02 7.14 -4.67
N ARG A 378 13.74 7.50 -4.76
CA ARG A 378 12.66 6.54 -5.08
C ARG A 378 12.92 5.85 -6.42
N TYR A 379 13.27 6.60 -7.46
CA TYR A 379 13.61 6.02 -8.76
C TYR A 379 14.81 5.06 -8.66
N ALA A 380 15.86 5.45 -7.93
CA ALA A 380 17.01 4.60 -7.69
C ALA A 380 16.64 3.32 -6.91
N ALA A 381 15.83 3.43 -5.87
CA ALA A 381 15.39 2.32 -5.03
C ALA A 381 14.52 1.32 -5.82
N GLU A 382 13.63 1.79 -6.69
CA GLU A 382 12.84 0.96 -7.61
C GLU A 382 13.74 0.20 -8.60
N PHE A 383 14.72 0.89 -9.19
CA PHE A 383 15.68 0.28 -10.10
C PHE A 383 16.53 -0.79 -9.40
N LEU A 384 17.10 -0.47 -8.23
CA LEU A 384 17.91 -1.41 -7.43
C LEU A 384 17.10 -2.63 -7.03
N THR A 385 15.90 -2.43 -6.49
CA THR A 385 15.04 -3.53 -6.02
C THR A 385 14.55 -4.38 -7.21
N GLY A 386 14.34 -3.77 -8.38
CA GLY A 386 14.07 -4.49 -9.62
C GLY A 386 15.25 -5.36 -10.06
N TRP A 387 16.47 -4.86 -9.89
CA TRP A 387 17.71 -5.56 -10.21
C TRP A 387 18.05 -6.68 -9.22
N GLU A 388 17.64 -6.59 -7.96
CA GLU A 388 17.78 -7.65 -6.95
C GLU A 388 17.06 -8.95 -7.35
N ASN A 389 16.05 -8.87 -8.23
CA ASN A 389 15.33 -10.01 -8.81
C ASN A 389 14.60 -10.87 -7.75
N HIS A 390 13.70 -10.24 -7.00
CA HIS A 390 12.78 -10.93 -6.06
C HIS A 390 11.78 -11.84 -6.81
N ARG A 391 11.52 -13.04 -6.26
CA ARG A 391 10.56 -14.01 -6.81
C ARG A 391 9.12 -13.55 -6.61
N LEU A 392 8.76 -13.20 -5.38
CA LEU A 392 7.40 -12.81 -4.98
C LEU A 392 7.24 -11.30 -5.04
N GLU A 393 6.03 -10.85 -5.38
CA GLU A 393 5.69 -9.42 -5.38
C GLU A 393 5.73 -8.84 -3.96
N SER A 394 5.22 -9.56 -2.96
CA SER A 394 5.30 -9.17 -1.55
C SER A 394 6.75 -8.96 -1.06
N SER A 395 7.70 -9.81 -1.49
CA SER A 395 9.12 -9.66 -1.16
C SER A 395 9.74 -8.43 -1.83
N TYR A 396 9.40 -8.19 -3.11
CA TYR A 396 9.84 -6.99 -3.84
C TYR A 396 9.35 -5.73 -3.14
N GLN A 397 8.04 -5.65 -2.84
CA GLN A 397 7.43 -4.51 -2.17
C GLN A 397 8.05 -4.27 -0.80
N ASN A 398 8.20 -5.30 0.05
CA ASN A 398 8.82 -5.15 1.38
C ASN A 398 10.24 -4.55 1.32
N HIS A 399 11.07 -4.98 0.36
CA HIS A 399 12.44 -4.45 0.22
C HIS A 399 12.46 -3.04 -0.37
N LEU A 400 11.53 -2.72 -1.27
CA LEU A 400 11.39 -1.37 -1.81
C LEU A 400 10.94 -0.41 -0.70
N VAL A 401 9.87 -0.77 0.00
CA VAL A 401 9.33 -0.01 1.14
C VAL A 401 10.42 0.24 2.16
N LEU A 402 11.19 -0.78 2.58
CA LEU A 402 12.26 -0.61 3.56
C LEU A 402 13.32 0.41 3.11
N LYS A 403 13.78 0.35 1.84
CA LYS A 403 14.79 1.29 1.32
C LYS A 403 14.28 2.72 1.33
N VAL A 404 13.07 2.96 0.83
CA VAL A 404 12.46 4.29 0.73
C VAL A 404 12.09 4.84 2.11
N LEU A 405 11.58 3.99 2.99
CA LEU A 405 11.24 4.34 4.36
C LEU A 405 12.46 4.81 5.15
N VAL A 406 13.57 4.07 5.14
CA VAL A 406 14.78 4.46 5.89
C VAL A 406 15.30 5.81 5.41
N PHE A 407 15.28 6.07 4.11
CA PHE A 407 15.71 7.35 3.54
C PHE A 407 14.78 8.50 3.91
N ASN A 408 13.47 8.32 3.75
CA ASN A 408 12.48 9.35 4.09
C ASN A 408 12.45 9.65 5.59
N PHE A 409 12.53 8.61 6.44
CA PHE A 409 12.67 8.77 7.89
C PHE A 409 13.87 9.65 8.21
N PHE A 410 15.02 9.34 7.60
CA PHE A 410 16.24 10.07 7.85
C PHE A 410 16.14 11.54 7.40
N ASN A 411 15.67 11.80 6.17
CA ASN A 411 15.50 13.16 5.66
C ASN A 411 14.51 13.99 6.48
N CYS A 412 13.47 13.34 7.01
CA CYS A 412 12.42 14.00 7.78
C CYS A 412 12.85 14.33 9.21
N PHE A 413 13.54 13.40 9.89
CA PHE A 413 13.84 13.52 11.31
C PHE A 413 15.27 13.93 11.63
N ALA A 414 16.23 13.84 10.71
CA ALA A 414 17.64 14.17 11.00
C ALA A 414 17.82 15.62 11.47
N SER A 415 17.12 16.58 10.85
CA SER A 415 17.18 17.99 11.25
C SER A 415 16.61 18.20 12.64
N LEU A 416 15.50 17.52 12.97
CA LEU A 416 14.89 17.55 14.30
C LEU A 416 15.78 16.92 15.36
N PHE A 417 16.44 15.79 15.04
CA PHE A 417 17.43 15.18 15.92
C PHE A 417 18.64 16.08 16.14
N TYR A 418 19.07 16.82 15.12
CA TYR A 418 20.15 17.79 15.25
C TYR A 418 19.75 18.96 16.16
N ILE A 419 18.56 19.55 15.97
CA ILE A 419 18.04 20.60 16.85
C ILE A 419 17.93 20.09 18.30
N ALA A 420 17.37 18.90 18.48
CA ALA A 420 17.13 18.29 19.79
C ALA A 420 18.42 17.97 20.56
N PHE A 421 19.36 17.28 19.92
CA PHE A 421 20.50 16.66 20.62
C PHE A 421 21.82 17.39 20.45
N VAL A 422 22.00 18.13 19.34
CA VAL A 422 23.23 18.90 19.09
C VAL A 422 23.05 20.36 19.51
N MET A 423 22.01 21.04 19.01
CA MET A 423 21.76 22.45 19.38
C MET A 423 21.11 22.59 20.76
N GLN A 424 20.35 21.58 21.20
CA GLN A 424 19.67 21.54 22.49
C GLN A 424 18.65 22.68 22.68
N ASP A 425 18.09 23.22 21.60
CA ASP A 425 17.09 24.28 21.63
C ASP A 425 15.68 23.68 21.55
N MET A 426 15.04 23.54 22.71
CA MET A 426 13.69 22.97 22.82
C MET A 426 12.60 23.90 22.27
N VAL A 427 12.85 25.22 22.24
CA VAL A 427 11.90 26.20 21.71
C VAL A 427 11.92 26.12 20.18
N MET A 428 13.11 26.13 19.58
CA MET A 428 13.27 25.92 18.15
C MET A 428 12.71 24.55 17.74
N LEU A 429 12.98 23.49 18.51
CA LEU A 429 12.43 22.16 18.23
C LEU A 429 10.89 22.16 18.22
N ARG A 430 10.26 22.79 19.22
CA ARG A 430 8.80 22.92 19.32
C ARG A 430 8.23 23.68 18.12
N GLN A 431 8.86 24.78 17.73
CA GLN A 431 8.44 25.59 16.58
C GLN A 431 8.62 24.83 15.27
N SER A 432 9.78 24.23 15.03
CA SER A 432 10.05 23.42 13.83
C SER A 432 9.09 22.24 13.71
N LEU A 433 8.78 21.53 14.80
CA LEU A 433 7.79 20.45 14.81
C LEU A 433 6.40 20.95 14.45
N ALA A 434 5.94 22.04 15.06
CA ALA A 434 4.62 22.60 14.79
C ALA A 434 4.50 23.07 13.33
N THR A 435 5.52 23.78 12.82
CA THR A 435 5.55 24.25 11.44
C THR A 435 5.60 23.09 10.45
N LEU A 436 6.47 22.08 10.66
CA LEU A 436 6.55 20.92 9.78
C LEU A 436 5.23 20.15 9.76
N LEU A 437 4.63 19.88 10.92
CA LEU A 437 3.33 19.20 11.00
C LEU A 437 2.25 19.99 10.26
N ILE A 438 2.01 21.25 10.64
CA ILE A 438 0.91 22.04 10.09
C ILE A 438 1.11 22.30 8.60
N THR A 439 2.29 22.76 8.20
CA THR A 439 2.57 23.12 6.81
C THR A 439 2.58 21.89 5.91
N SER A 440 3.22 20.79 6.33
CA SER A 440 3.24 19.55 5.54
C SER A 440 1.84 18.97 5.39
N GLN A 441 1.03 18.93 6.45
CA GLN A 441 -0.33 18.39 6.37
C GLN A 441 -1.21 19.23 5.42
N ILE A 442 -1.15 20.56 5.52
CA ILE A 442 -1.92 21.43 4.63
C ILE A 442 -1.48 21.26 3.16
N LEU A 443 -0.18 21.21 2.90
CA LEU A 443 0.34 21.03 1.54
C LEU A 443 -0.02 19.66 0.98
N ASN A 444 0.10 18.59 1.78
CA ASN A 444 -0.28 17.23 1.37
C ASN A 444 -1.75 17.18 1.00
N GLN A 445 -2.66 17.64 1.85
CA GLN A 445 -4.10 17.64 1.57
C GLN A 445 -4.46 18.39 0.27
N VAL A 446 -3.75 19.48 -0.03
CA VAL A 446 -3.93 20.23 -1.28
C VAL A 446 -3.46 19.42 -2.49
N MET A 447 -2.26 18.84 -2.42
CA MET A 447 -1.65 18.13 -3.53
C MET A 447 -2.27 16.75 -3.79
N GLU A 448 -2.77 16.10 -2.75
CA GLU A 448 -3.30 14.74 -2.77
C GLU A 448 -4.78 14.67 -3.13
N ALA A 449 -5.59 15.54 -2.54
CA ALA A 449 -7.04 15.48 -2.70
C ALA A 449 -7.57 16.64 -3.54
N PHE A 450 -7.25 17.88 -3.16
CA PHE A 450 -7.91 19.05 -3.74
C PHE A 450 -7.52 19.30 -5.20
N LEU A 451 -6.21 19.30 -5.50
CA LEU A 451 -5.71 19.56 -6.85
C LEU A 451 -6.13 18.46 -7.85
N PRO A 452 -5.95 17.15 -7.55
CA PRO A 452 -6.40 16.10 -8.47
C PRO A 452 -7.91 16.10 -8.65
N TYR A 453 -8.69 16.34 -7.59
CA TYR A 453 -10.14 16.48 -7.69
C TYR A 453 -10.53 17.59 -8.67
N TRP A 454 -9.94 18.77 -8.52
CA TRP A 454 -10.29 19.92 -9.35
C TRP A 454 -9.91 19.70 -10.82
N LEU A 455 -8.74 19.12 -11.07
CA LEU A 455 -8.30 18.72 -12.41
C LEU A 455 -9.26 17.69 -13.02
N GLN A 456 -9.64 16.69 -12.25
CA GLN A 456 -10.49 15.60 -12.71
C GLN A 456 -11.94 16.04 -12.92
N ARG A 457 -12.49 16.89 -12.05
CA ARG A 457 -13.81 17.50 -12.23
C ARG A 457 -13.87 18.35 -13.50
N ARG A 458 -12.81 19.10 -13.81
CA ARG A 458 -12.68 19.85 -15.07
C ARG A 458 -12.66 18.92 -16.27
N ARG A 459 -11.92 17.81 -16.22
CA ARG A 459 -11.87 16.77 -17.27
C ARG A 459 -13.24 16.11 -17.49
N ASN A 460 -13.88 15.63 -16.42
CA ASN A 460 -15.20 14.98 -16.48
C ASN A 460 -16.26 15.92 -17.07
N LYS A 461 -16.27 17.20 -16.67
CA LYS A 461 -17.20 18.19 -17.25
C LYS A 461 -16.94 18.43 -18.74
N LYS A 462 -15.68 18.43 -19.19
CA LYS A 462 -15.31 18.56 -20.61
C LYS A 462 -15.76 17.34 -21.42
N MET A 463 -15.58 16.13 -20.89
CA MET A 463 -15.96 14.89 -21.57
C MET A 463 -17.48 14.67 -21.61
N MET A 464 -18.20 14.91 -20.51
CA MET A 464 -19.67 14.87 -20.51
C MET A 464 -20.29 15.83 -21.53
N ARG A 465 -19.65 17.00 -21.76
CA ARG A 465 -20.07 17.93 -22.82
C ARG A 465 -19.80 17.39 -24.24
N ARG A 466 -18.79 16.53 -24.42
CA ARG A 466 -18.49 15.87 -25.70
C ARG A 466 -19.42 14.68 -25.95
N ALA A 467 -19.63 13.83 -24.94
CA ALA A 467 -20.57 12.71 -25.01
C ALA A 467 -22.00 13.18 -25.31
N ARG A 468 -22.50 14.22 -24.61
CA ARG A 468 -23.80 14.85 -24.91
C ARG A 468 -23.91 15.49 -26.30
N LYS A 469 -22.77 15.84 -26.93
CA LYS A 469 -22.77 16.34 -28.30
C LYS A 469 -22.79 15.21 -29.33
N ARG A 470 -22.27 14.03 -28.98
CA ARG A 470 -22.23 12.83 -29.83
C ARG A 470 -23.54 12.03 -29.78
N ALA A 471 -24.21 11.98 -28.63
CA ALA A 471 -25.45 11.23 -28.46
C ALA A 471 -26.69 12.16 -28.41
N SER A 472 -27.62 11.96 -29.35
CA SER A 472 -28.97 12.53 -29.34
C SER A 472 -30.00 11.41 -29.53
N PRO A 473 -30.86 11.10 -28.54
CA PRO A 473 -30.98 11.73 -27.22
C PRO A 473 -29.80 11.41 -26.28
N PRO A 474 -29.57 12.21 -25.23
CA PRO A 474 -28.56 11.91 -24.23
C PRO A 474 -28.90 10.60 -23.51
N PRO A 475 -27.99 9.61 -23.47
CA PRO A 475 -28.27 8.33 -22.85
C PRO A 475 -28.40 8.51 -21.32
N ALA A 476 -29.23 7.66 -20.71
CA ALA A 476 -29.42 7.66 -19.25
C ALA A 476 -28.15 7.24 -18.50
N GLU A 477 -27.33 6.40 -19.13
CA GLU A 477 -26.04 5.91 -18.64
C GLU A 477 -24.93 6.20 -19.65
N MET A 478 -23.69 6.27 -19.18
CA MET A 478 -22.54 6.50 -20.07
C MET A 478 -22.26 5.24 -20.88
N PRO A 479 -22.14 5.31 -22.22
CA PRO A 479 -21.75 4.15 -23.02
C PRO A 479 -20.44 3.55 -22.53
N LEU A 480 -20.30 2.22 -22.54
CA LEU A 480 -19.11 1.51 -22.07
C LEU A 480 -17.82 2.04 -22.72
N ALA A 481 -17.85 2.35 -24.02
CA ALA A 481 -16.70 2.90 -24.73
C ALA A 481 -16.26 4.27 -24.19
N ASP A 482 -17.18 5.13 -23.77
CA ASP A 482 -16.86 6.43 -23.18
C ASP A 482 -16.38 6.28 -21.73
N GLN A 483 -16.88 5.28 -20.99
CA GLN A 483 -16.36 4.92 -19.68
C GLN A 483 -14.91 4.43 -19.76
N VAL A 484 -14.61 3.48 -20.64
CA VAL A 484 -13.26 2.95 -20.86
C VAL A 484 -12.28 4.08 -21.20
N ARG A 485 -12.68 5.03 -22.06
CA ARG A 485 -11.87 6.20 -22.41
C ARG A 485 -11.59 7.09 -21.21
N LEU A 486 -12.61 7.35 -20.39
CA LEU A 486 -12.47 8.18 -19.21
C LEU A 486 -11.51 7.54 -18.20
N GLU A 487 -11.67 6.24 -17.95
CA GLU A 487 -10.80 5.48 -17.05
C GLU A 487 -9.38 5.30 -17.62
N ALA A 488 -9.22 5.17 -18.94
CA ALA A 488 -7.90 5.12 -19.58
C ALA A 488 -7.07 6.39 -19.33
N ASP A 489 -7.71 7.56 -19.23
CA ASP A 489 -7.08 8.87 -18.99
C ASP A 489 -6.88 9.21 -17.49
N MET A 490 -7.42 8.40 -16.57
CA MET A 490 -7.26 8.59 -15.12
C MET A 490 -5.84 8.25 -14.65
N SER A 491 -5.44 8.76 -13.49
CA SER A 491 -4.16 8.39 -12.88
C SER A 491 -4.22 6.94 -12.35
N THR A 492 -3.09 6.24 -12.41
CA THR A 492 -2.97 4.90 -11.83
C THR A 492 -2.59 5.02 -10.37
N TYR A 493 -3.28 4.30 -9.48
CA TYR A 493 -2.89 4.19 -8.09
C TYR A 493 -1.63 3.31 -7.98
N LEU A 494 -0.53 3.87 -7.49
CA LEU A 494 0.79 3.21 -7.43
C LEU A 494 0.93 2.24 -6.24
N GLY A 495 -0.10 2.10 -5.41
CA GLY A 495 -0.13 1.26 -4.22
C GLY A 495 -0.19 2.07 -2.92
N THR A 496 -0.36 1.37 -1.81
CA THR A 496 -0.57 1.95 -0.47
C THR A 496 0.71 2.49 0.19
N PHE A 497 1.83 2.53 -0.54
CA PHE A 497 3.12 2.92 0.03
C PHE A 497 3.12 4.35 0.56
N ASP A 498 2.69 5.31 -0.27
CA ASP A 498 2.71 6.72 0.09
C ASP A 498 1.69 7.00 1.22
N ASP A 499 0.51 6.35 1.17
CA ASP A 499 -0.52 6.49 2.20
C ASP A 499 -0.04 5.95 3.58
N TYR A 500 0.61 4.78 3.62
CA TYR A 500 1.20 4.28 4.87
C TYR A 500 2.42 5.09 5.33
N LEU A 501 3.21 5.61 4.39
CA LEU A 501 4.37 6.46 4.71
C LEU A 501 3.93 7.72 5.45
N GLU A 502 2.83 8.34 5.01
CA GLU A 502 2.26 9.49 5.71
C GLU A 502 1.92 9.15 7.18
N LEU A 503 1.16 8.08 7.40
CA LEU A 503 0.80 7.63 8.76
C LEU A 503 2.03 7.30 9.61
N PHE A 504 3.06 6.72 8.98
CA PHE A 504 4.32 6.41 9.65
C PHE A 504 5.08 7.67 10.08
N LEU A 505 5.18 8.69 9.23
CA LEU A 505 5.82 9.95 9.57
C LEU A 505 5.02 10.70 10.65
N LEU A 506 3.69 10.73 10.54
CA LEU A 506 2.79 11.28 11.56
C LEU A 506 2.96 10.59 12.92
N PHE A 507 3.06 9.26 12.92
CA PHE A 507 3.38 8.50 14.13
C PHE A 507 4.75 8.86 14.70
N GLY A 508 5.75 9.05 13.84
CA GLY A 508 7.09 9.49 14.26
C GLY A 508 7.07 10.84 14.96
N TYR A 509 6.36 11.83 14.42
CA TYR A 509 6.22 13.15 15.05
C TYR A 509 5.54 13.07 16.44
N VAL A 510 4.52 12.23 16.58
CA VAL A 510 3.80 12.05 17.85
C VAL A 510 4.63 11.27 18.86
N SER A 511 5.30 10.19 18.45
CA SER A 511 5.98 9.27 19.35
C SER A 511 7.39 9.72 19.74
N LEU A 512 8.20 10.26 18.82
CA LEU A 512 9.60 10.63 19.08
C LEU A 512 9.71 11.86 19.99
N PHE A 513 8.88 12.88 19.77
CA PHE A 513 8.99 14.19 20.42
C PHE A 513 7.82 14.49 21.36
N SER A 514 7.20 13.43 21.89
CA SER A 514 5.98 13.53 22.69
C SER A 514 6.17 14.40 23.94
N CYS A 515 7.33 14.34 24.59
CA CYS A 515 7.64 15.15 25.76
C CYS A 515 7.84 16.65 25.46
N VAL A 516 8.12 17.02 24.21
CA VAL A 516 8.38 18.42 23.81
C VAL A 516 7.13 19.09 23.24
N TYR A 517 6.34 18.34 22.46
CA TYR A 517 5.13 18.86 21.82
C TYR A 517 3.92 17.92 21.95
N PRO A 518 3.27 17.87 23.13
CA PRO A 518 2.10 17.01 23.38
C PRO A 518 0.91 17.25 22.45
N LEU A 519 0.78 18.46 21.90
CA LEU A 519 -0.27 18.81 20.94
C LEU A 519 -0.12 18.13 19.58
N ALA A 520 1.03 17.51 19.28
CA ALA A 520 1.23 16.76 18.04
C ALA A 520 0.10 15.76 17.79
N ALA A 521 -0.29 14.99 18.82
CA ALA A 521 -1.34 13.99 18.71
C ALA A 521 -2.70 14.60 18.32
N VAL A 522 -3.02 15.80 18.79
CA VAL A 522 -4.26 16.51 18.44
C VAL A 522 -4.26 16.86 16.95
N LEU A 523 -3.16 17.44 16.47
CA LEU A 523 -3.02 17.80 15.05
C LEU A 523 -3.08 16.58 14.14
N VAL A 524 -2.45 15.47 14.54
CA VAL A 524 -2.49 14.21 13.78
C VAL A 524 -3.89 13.61 13.76
N VAL A 525 -4.62 13.61 14.88
CA VAL A 525 -6.02 13.12 14.90
C VAL A 525 -6.91 13.97 13.98
N LEU A 526 -6.76 15.30 14.00
CA LEU A 526 -7.50 16.18 13.09
C LEU A 526 -7.16 15.89 11.62
N ASN A 527 -5.87 15.70 11.31
CA ASN A 527 -5.43 15.33 9.97
C ASN A 527 -6.01 13.98 9.55
N ASN A 528 -5.93 12.95 10.38
CA ASN A 528 -6.41 11.62 10.02
C ASN A 528 -7.94 11.60 9.82
N VAL A 529 -8.70 12.42 10.55
CA VAL A 529 -10.15 12.57 10.33
C VAL A 529 -10.41 13.15 8.95
N THR A 530 -9.66 14.15 8.50
CA THR A 530 -9.75 14.63 7.11
C THR A 530 -9.25 13.57 6.13
N GLU A 531 -8.23 12.81 6.50
CA GLU A 531 -7.58 11.81 5.66
C GLU A 531 -8.51 10.66 5.26
N VAL A 532 -9.31 10.19 6.22
CA VAL A 532 -10.34 9.16 5.96
C VAL A 532 -11.27 9.57 4.82
N TYR A 533 -11.59 10.87 4.71
CA TYR A 533 -12.49 11.38 3.68
C TYR A 533 -11.77 11.76 2.38
N SER A 534 -10.56 12.36 2.45
CA SER A 534 -9.74 12.69 1.27
C SER A 534 -9.38 11.43 0.49
N ASP A 535 -8.92 10.38 1.18
CA ASP A 535 -8.51 9.13 0.56
C ASP A 535 -9.67 8.35 -0.03
N ALA A 536 -10.80 8.26 0.69
CA ALA A 536 -12.02 7.67 0.16
C ALA A 536 -12.47 8.41 -1.12
N PHE A 537 -12.37 9.73 -1.13
CA PHE A 537 -12.69 10.55 -2.28
C PHE A 537 -11.73 10.29 -3.45
N LYS A 538 -10.42 10.26 -3.17
CA LYS A 538 -9.32 9.99 -4.11
C LYS A 538 -9.53 8.65 -4.83
N MET A 539 -9.83 7.60 -4.08
CA MET A 539 -10.07 6.26 -4.63
C MET A 539 -11.35 6.17 -5.47
N CYS A 540 -12.36 6.98 -5.19
CA CYS A 540 -13.63 6.96 -5.94
C CYS A 540 -13.61 7.81 -7.21
N HIS A 541 -12.85 8.91 -7.26
CA HIS A 541 -12.99 9.90 -8.34
C HIS A 541 -11.70 10.24 -9.07
N VAL A 542 -10.53 10.00 -8.48
CA VAL A 542 -9.23 10.45 -9.03
C VAL A 542 -8.51 9.32 -9.75
N PHE A 543 -8.39 8.16 -9.10
CA PHE A 543 -7.64 7.02 -9.63
C PHE A 543 -8.50 6.04 -10.40
N LYS A 544 -7.88 5.36 -11.37
CA LYS A 544 -8.40 4.10 -11.91
C LYS A 544 -8.59 3.11 -10.77
N ARG A 545 -9.50 2.14 -10.98
CA ARG A 545 -9.63 1.03 -10.06
C ARG A 545 -8.28 0.30 -9.97
N PRO A 546 -7.68 0.18 -8.78
CA PRO A 546 -6.52 -0.68 -8.62
C PRO A 546 -6.94 -2.14 -8.69
N PHE A 547 -6.03 -3.01 -9.15
CA PHE A 547 -6.22 -4.45 -9.00
C PHE A 547 -6.23 -4.82 -7.51
N SER A 548 -7.13 -5.73 -7.12
CA SER A 548 -7.12 -6.24 -5.76
C SER A 548 -5.85 -7.04 -5.50
N GLU A 549 -5.21 -6.79 -4.37
CA GLU A 549 -4.05 -7.57 -3.92
C GLU A 549 -4.40 -8.23 -2.59
N PRO A 550 -4.40 -9.58 -2.51
CA PRO A 550 -4.66 -10.29 -1.27
C PRO A 550 -3.59 -9.96 -0.22
N ALA A 551 -4.02 -9.44 0.92
CA ALA A 551 -3.15 -9.09 2.02
C ALA A 551 -3.69 -9.64 3.34
N ALA A 552 -2.80 -10.20 4.16
CA ALA A 552 -3.12 -10.75 5.49
C ALA A 552 -2.71 -9.81 6.63
N ASN A 553 -1.86 -8.83 6.35
CA ASN A 553 -1.35 -7.84 7.28
C ASN A 553 -0.81 -6.63 6.52
N ILE A 554 -0.41 -5.58 7.24
CA ILE A 554 0.21 -4.37 6.68
C ILE A 554 1.66 -4.56 6.20
N GLY A 555 2.15 -5.81 6.18
CA GLY A 555 3.49 -6.15 5.69
C GLY A 555 4.62 -5.58 6.55
N VAL A 556 5.66 -5.04 5.90
CA VAL A 556 6.84 -4.47 6.56
C VAL A 556 6.53 -3.22 7.39
N TRP A 557 5.38 -2.57 7.16
CA TRP A 557 4.98 -1.40 7.95
C TRP A 557 4.86 -1.73 9.44
N GLN A 558 4.39 -2.93 9.81
CA GLN A 558 4.33 -3.34 11.22
C GLN A 558 5.71 -3.24 11.89
N LEU A 559 6.74 -3.79 11.24
CA LEU A 559 8.12 -3.72 11.72
C LEU A 559 8.61 -2.27 11.79
N ALA A 560 8.23 -1.44 10.82
CA ALA A 560 8.61 -0.02 10.82
C ALA A 560 7.99 0.75 11.99
N PHE A 561 6.68 0.63 12.23
CA PHE A 561 6.00 1.25 13.36
C PHE A 561 6.58 0.76 14.70
N GLU A 562 6.85 -0.55 14.82
CA GLU A 562 7.50 -1.12 16.01
C GLU A 562 8.91 -0.54 16.20
N ALA A 563 9.73 -0.46 15.15
CA ALA A 563 11.06 0.14 15.21
C ALA A 563 11.00 1.63 15.60
N MET A 564 10.10 2.42 15.00
CA MET A 564 9.84 3.81 15.40
C MET A 564 9.51 3.90 16.89
N SER A 565 8.65 3.01 17.38
CA SER A 565 8.26 2.99 18.79
C SER A 565 9.38 2.56 19.75
N VAL A 566 10.43 1.89 19.26
CA VAL A 566 11.67 1.60 20.03
C VAL A 566 12.56 2.84 20.03
N ILE A 567 12.77 3.46 18.87
CA ILE A 567 13.54 4.72 18.75
C ILE A 567 12.90 5.83 19.60
N ALA A 568 11.57 5.84 19.71
CA ALA A 568 10.84 6.77 20.56
C ALA A 568 11.18 6.63 22.05
N VAL A 569 11.41 5.41 22.55
CA VAL A 569 11.82 5.21 23.96
C VAL A 569 13.16 5.90 24.20
N VAL A 570 14.14 5.64 23.34
CA VAL A 570 15.48 6.23 23.43
C VAL A 570 15.41 7.76 23.31
N THR A 571 14.65 8.26 22.33
CA THR A 571 14.50 9.70 22.08
C THR A 571 13.86 10.43 23.27
N ASN A 572 12.74 9.93 23.80
CA ASN A 572 12.07 10.57 24.94
C ASN A 572 12.92 10.49 26.20
N CYS A 573 13.59 9.36 26.49
CA CYS A 573 14.47 9.24 27.65
C CYS A 573 15.67 10.21 27.56
N ALA A 574 16.27 10.37 26.38
CA ALA A 574 17.36 11.32 26.17
C ALA A 574 16.89 12.77 26.32
N LEU A 575 15.77 13.16 25.68
CA LEU A 575 15.18 14.49 25.83
C LEU A 575 14.84 14.81 27.29
N ILE A 576 14.34 13.79 28.01
CA ILE A 576 14.08 13.87 29.45
C ILE A 576 15.40 14.16 30.19
N GLY A 577 16.42 13.31 30.06
CA GLY A 577 17.70 13.48 30.76
C GLY A 577 18.40 14.81 30.48
N MET A 578 18.15 15.43 29.32
CA MET A 578 18.77 16.71 28.93
C MET A 578 18.08 17.94 29.50
N SER A 579 16.90 17.80 30.11
CA SER A 579 16.14 18.95 30.60
C SER A 579 16.84 19.66 31.78
N PRO A 580 16.69 20.98 31.91
CA PRO A 580 17.23 21.73 33.04
C PRO A 580 16.74 21.21 34.40
N GLN A 581 15.49 20.75 34.47
CA GLN A 581 14.88 20.28 35.71
C GLN A 581 15.50 18.94 36.16
N VAL A 582 15.77 17.98 35.27
CA VAL A 582 16.44 16.73 35.68
C VAL A 582 17.88 16.99 36.06
N LYS A 583 18.58 17.83 35.30
CA LYS A 583 19.95 18.24 35.63
C LYS A 583 20.03 18.85 37.03
N SER A 584 19.00 19.57 37.46
CA SER A 584 18.96 20.15 38.82
C SER A 584 18.90 19.11 39.96
N TYR A 585 18.41 17.88 39.71
CA TYR A 585 18.45 16.79 40.69
C TYR A 585 19.83 16.12 40.81
N PHE A 586 20.71 16.29 39.83
CA PHE A 586 22.07 15.72 39.80
C PHE A 586 23.14 16.80 39.57
N PRO A 587 23.26 17.80 40.46
CA PRO A 587 24.14 18.95 40.24
C PRO A 587 25.64 18.60 40.28
N GLU A 588 26.02 17.52 40.97
CA GLU A 588 27.43 17.17 41.22
C GLU A 588 28.00 16.15 40.22
N SER A 589 27.16 15.41 39.50
CA SER A 589 27.62 14.29 38.67
C SER A 589 26.75 14.03 37.44
N GLU A 590 27.23 14.46 36.27
CA GLU A 590 26.60 14.15 34.98
C GLU A 590 26.63 12.65 34.65
N THR A 591 27.63 11.92 35.15
CA THR A 591 27.73 10.47 34.92
C THR A 591 26.60 9.72 35.63
N GLN A 592 26.23 10.12 36.84
CA GLN A 592 25.08 9.54 37.55
C GLN A 592 23.76 9.81 36.81
N LEU A 593 23.59 11.02 36.27
CA LEU A 593 22.43 11.37 35.45
C LEU A 593 22.31 10.43 34.24
N ILE A 594 23.40 10.27 33.47
CA ILE A 594 23.41 9.40 32.29
C ILE A 594 23.09 7.95 32.67
N LEU A 595 23.68 7.44 33.75
CA LEU A 595 23.43 6.07 34.22
C LEU A 595 21.96 5.86 34.63
N TRP A 596 21.35 6.82 35.34
CA TRP A 596 19.92 6.75 35.70
C TRP A 596 19.01 6.85 34.48
N THR A 597 19.30 7.75 33.54
CA THR A 597 18.56 7.85 32.27
C THR A 597 18.64 6.55 31.48
N ALA A 598 19.83 5.95 31.36
CA ALA A 598 20.02 4.66 30.70
C ALA A 598 19.29 3.51 31.42
N ALA A 599 19.31 3.48 32.76
CA ALA A 599 18.60 2.48 33.54
C ALA A 599 17.07 2.55 33.34
N ILE A 600 16.50 3.76 33.31
CA ILE A 600 15.08 3.98 33.03
C ILE A 600 14.74 3.56 31.60
N GLU A 601 15.60 3.91 30.64
CA GLU A 601 15.45 3.53 29.23
C GLU A 601 15.44 2.00 29.05
N HIS A 602 16.39 1.28 29.63
CA HIS A 602 16.42 -0.19 29.63
C HIS A 602 15.20 -0.79 30.34
N GLY A 603 14.74 -0.18 31.44
CA GLY A 603 13.52 -0.60 32.14
C GLY A 603 12.27 -0.48 31.27
N LEU A 604 12.13 0.62 30.52
CA LEU A 604 11.02 0.84 29.60
C LEU A 604 11.09 -0.08 28.37
N LEU A 605 12.29 -0.32 27.83
CA LEU A 605 12.48 -1.32 26.76
C LEU A 605 12.14 -2.73 27.23
N ALA A 606 12.54 -3.11 28.46
CA ALA A 606 12.18 -4.39 29.04
C ALA A 606 10.65 -4.51 29.23
N LEU A 607 10.00 -3.46 29.75
CA LEU A 607 8.54 -3.42 29.87
C LEU A 607 7.86 -3.56 28.51
N LYS A 608 8.37 -2.88 27.48
CA LYS A 608 7.89 -3.01 26.10
C LYS A 608 7.99 -4.46 25.61
N LEU A 609 9.15 -5.10 25.76
CA LEU A 609 9.35 -6.50 25.37
C LEU A 609 8.43 -7.47 26.15
N ILE A 610 8.17 -7.19 27.42
CA ILE A 610 7.21 -7.96 28.22
C ILE A 610 5.80 -7.79 27.66
N LEU A 611 5.38 -6.57 27.33
CA LEU A 611 4.05 -6.30 26.76
C LEU A 611 3.85 -7.00 25.40
N THR A 612 4.86 -6.96 24.52
CA THR A 612 4.80 -7.65 23.23
C THR A 612 4.77 -9.17 23.38
N PHE A 613 5.38 -9.71 24.43
CA PHE A 613 5.30 -11.14 24.73
C PHE A 613 3.95 -11.55 25.37
N VAL A 614 3.39 -10.71 26.24
CA VAL A 614 2.15 -10.98 26.98
C VAL A 614 0.91 -10.86 26.10
N ILE A 615 0.90 -9.94 25.14
CA ILE A 615 -0.23 -9.72 24.24
C ILE A 615 -0.04 -10.60 23.00
N PRO A 616 -0.82 -11.70 22.82
CA PRO A 616 -0.60 -12.56 21.67
C PRO A 616 -1.13 -11.89 20.40
N ASP A 617 -0.34 -11.96 19.32
CA ASP A 617 -0.63 -11.39 17.99
C ASP A 617 -1.98 -11.84 17.43
N VAL A 618 -2.34 -13.12 17.62
CA VAL A 618 -3.57 -13.71 17.10
C VAL A 618 -4.54 -13.99 18.25
N PRO A 619 -5.81 -13.54 18.18
CA PRO A 619 -6.79 -13.84 19.23
C PRO A 619 -7.05 -15.34 19.40
N LYS A 620 -7.32 -15.78 20.63
CA LYS A 620 -7.52 -17.20 21.00
C LYS A 620 -8.53 -17.94 20.12
N HIS A 621 -9.66 -17.30 19.81
CA HIS A 621 -10.71 -17.92 18.98
C HIS A 621 -10.25 -18.16 17.53
N ILE A 622 -9.39 -17.29 16.98
CA ILE A 622 -8.78 -17.48 15.65
C ILE A 622 -7.71 -18.56 15.72
N GLN A 623 -6.88 -18.57 16.76
CA GLN A 623 -5.88 -19.63 16.97
C GLN A 623 -6.54 -21.02 16.99
N THR A 624 -7.65 -21.19 17.73
CA THR A 624 -8.40 -22.46 17.76
C THR A 624 -8.92 -22.85 16.37
N LYS A 625 -9.43 -21.90 15.59
CA LYS A 625 -9.92 -22.15 14.22
C LYS A 625 -8.79 -22.57 13.28
N LEU A 626 -7.63 -21.92 13.35
CA LEU A 626 -6.44 -22.29 12.57
C LEU A 626 -5.90 -23.67 12.97
N ALA A 627 -5.82 -23.96 14.26
CA ALA A 627 -5.39 -25.27 14.77
C ALA A 627 -6.34 -26.38 14.34
N ARG A 628 -7.66 -26.13 14.34
CA ARG A 628 -8.65 -27.09 13.81
C ARG A 628 -8.43 -27.35 12.32
N LEU A 629 -8.23 -26.30 11.52
CA LEU A 629 -7.97 -26.44 10.08
C LEU A 629 -6.70 -27.28 9.80
N GLU A 630 -5.63 -27.05 10.57
CA GLU A 630 -4.39 -27.82 10.47
C GLU A 630 -4.61 -29.29 10.87
N PHE A 631 -5.33 -29.53 11.97
CA PHE A 631 -5.68 -30.88 12.42
C PHE A 631 -6.48 -31.66 11.35
N GLU A 632 -7.49 -31.02 10.75
CA GLU A 632 -8.28 -31.63 9.68
C GLU A 632 -7.44 -31.94 8.43
N SER A 633 -6.49 -31.06 8.08
CA SER A 633 -5.55 -31.30 6.97
C SER A 633 -4.66 -32.52 7.24
N LEU A 634 -4.18 -32.67 8.48
CA LEU A 634 -3.40 -33.84 8.90
C LEU A 634 -4.24 -35.13 8.87
N GLU A 635 -5.49 -35.07 9.32
CA GLU A 635 -6.40 -36.21 9.29
C GLU A 635 -6.73 -36.64 7.86
N ALA A 636 -6.96 -35.69 6.95
CA ALA A 636 -7.16 -35.95 5.53
C ALA A 636 -5.94 -36.63 4.90
N LEU A 637 -4.73 -36.16 5.23
CA LEU A 637 -3.48 -36.79 4.77
C LEU A 637 -3.32 -38.22 5.31
N LYS A 638 -3.67 -38.47 6.57
CA LYS A 638 -3.66 -39.83 7.16
C LYS A 638 -4.63 -40.76 6.44
N LYS A 639 -5.88 -40.32 6.22
CA LYS A 639 -6.89 -41.09 5.49
C LYS A 639 -6.45 -41.40 4.06
N LYS A 640 -5.90 -40.41 3.35
CA LYS A 640 -5.34 -40.60 2.01
C LYS A 640 -4.23 -41.68 2.01
N LYS A 641 -3.29 -41.59 2.94
CA LYS A 641 -2.21 -42.61 3.07
C LYS A 641 -2.75 -44.00 3.41
N MET A 642 -3.81 -44.12 4.21
CA MET A 642 -4.43 -45.41 4.51
C MET A 642 -5.13 -46.01 3.28
N LEU A 643 -5.75 -45.18 2.44
CA LEU A 643 -6.39 -45.62 1.19
C LEU A 643 -5.37 -45.98 0.11
N GLU A 644 -4.23 -45.29 0.07
CA GLU A 644 -3.13 -45.53 -0.87
C GLU A 644 -2.16 -46.63 -0.40
N ALA A 645 -2.30 -47.12 0.84
CA ALA A 645 -1.50 -48.22 1.33
C ALA A 645 -1.84 -49.49 0.52
N PRO A 646 -0.84 -50.19 -0.06
CA PRO A 646 -1.11 -51.43 -0.75
C PRO A 646 -1.75 -52.41 0.24
N VAL A 647 -2.89 -52.99 -0.14
CA VAL A 647 -3.51 -54.10 0.59
C VAL A 647 -2.47 -55.21 0.63
N GLN A 648 -1.90 -55.44 1.82
CA GLN A 648 -0.93 -56.51 2.04
C GLN A 648 -1.60 -57.87 1.97
#